data_AF-A0A830HH32-F1
#
_entry.id   AF-A0A830HH32-F1
#
_cell.length_a   1.000
_cell.length_b   1.000
_cell.length_c   1.000
_cell.angle_alpha   90.00
_cell.angle_beta   90.00
_cell.angle_gamma   90.00
#
_symmetry.space_group_name_H-M   'P 1'
#
loop_
_entity.id
_entity.type
_entity.pdbx_description
1 polymer ?
#
loop_
_entity_poly.entity_id
_entity_poly.type
_entity_poly.pdbx_seq_one_letter_code
_entity_poly.pdbx_strand_id
1 'polypeptide(L)'
;MMAPTMMPSLKSSSLKSSRSPLPLRAGGAHRCFSPGRTTHTTAAASGGDGGAANEGNGGGFWSRLFGSANSAPLAAATVEQPTASSSSGGLESRYGPKTVIKPLPQNPPNLDVTSADAFVGKTPQGSWQLLDEGRAKNPFEKTKLQNDALELLKRNGGFDELTGELTSTPFEDIYTDDEKAKTIDVRLKWMGLFHRLKAGKGRFMLRLRLPNGVLNSEQCRYMDGVISKYGEEQGCADVTTRENLQLRGITLEDAPEILSTLESLGITTLQSGMDNVRNVAGSPLAGIDPEETYDTRAMCQALTEYVTQGYDGNPAISNLPRKFNICVVGSADMFEHPHINDIALVPAKSNDTGNLGFHVEVGGFLSSTRCTDAIPLDAFVAEADAAALCHAILTTFRDYGVRGPRTKTRLMWCIDEMGFDNFRDEVARRMPGGNLLRASEATTLLPKLDERRVILGIHDQKQDGLQWAGLCVPTGSLEPGDMTALADAADTFGSGEVRLTVDQNVIIPNIPKEKMDAFLNEPIVQKFTPFPGVLVAGLVSCTGARWCPQAQIHTKSNALELAQRLDEQLSFPKDTKEVRMHWSGCPNVCGQSQVGDIGFIGTSFKVKKDEKRVDVEGVNLLEGGRICQAPAEAQVVDKKVPLGDELEQKVKAILMEKYGAVEK
;
A
#
# COMPACT_ATOMS: atom_id res chain seq x y z
N MET A 1 7.74 2.48 67.64
CA MET A 1 6.29 2.39 67.37
C MET A 1 5.82 3.73 66.79
N MET A 2 4.85 3.69 65.87
CA MET A 2 3.95 4.77 65.46
C MET A 2 4.51 6.09 64.87
N ALA A 3 4.21 6.28 63.59
CA ALA A 3 3.91 7.57 62.93
C ALA A 3 2.48 8.07 63.37
N PRO A 4 1.86 9.18 62.87
CA PRO A 4 2.14 9.99 61.66
C PRO A 4 2.16 11.53 61.99
N THR A 5 1.87 12.56 61.17
CA THR A 5 1.13 12.69 59.88
C THR A 5 1.41 14.02 59.15
N MET A 6 1.12 14.05 57.83
CA MET A 6 0.72 15.20 56.99
C MET A 6 1.77 16.22 56.46
N MET A 7 1.58 16.56 55.17
CA MET A 7 2.29 17.59 54.39
C MET A 7 1.62 18.99 54.54
N PRO A 8 2.18 20.07 53.96
CA PRO A 8 1.77 20.43 52.59
C PRO A 8 2.88 20.95 51.63
N SER A 9 2.65 20.67 50.34
CA SER A 9 3.09 21.36 49.10
C SER A 9 3.92 22.66 49.19
N LEU A 10 5.00 22.73 48.39
CA LEU A 10 5.37 23.94 47.59
C LEU A 10 6.46 23.66 46.51
N LYS A 11 6.14 24.02 45.26
CA LYS A 11 6.99 24.46 44.11
C LYS A 11 8.48 24.01 43.99
N SER A 12 8.80 23.37 42.86
CA SER A 12 10.09 23.48 42.14
C SER A 12 9.80 23.95 40.70
N SER A 13 10.30 25.08 40.20
CA SER A 13 11.69 25.53 39.95
C SER A 13 12.37 24.78 38.80
N SER A 14 12.66 25.51 37.73
CA SER A 14 13.17 25.02 36.46
C SER A 14 14.65 24.67 36.52
N LEU A 15 15.01 23.50 36.00
CA LEU A 15 16.40 23.13 35.72
C LEU A 15 16.65 23.12 34.21
N LYS A 16 17.34 24.15 33.73
CA LYS A 16 17.95 24.16 32.40
C LYS A 16 19.14 23.20 32.43
N SER A 17 19.16 22.16 31.60
CA SER A 17 20.37 21.40 31.30
C SER A 17 20.95 21.86 29.97
N SER A 18 22.18 22.37 30.01
CA SER A 18 22.94 22.76 28.83
C SER A 18 23.54 21.53 28.15
N ARG A 19 23.21 21.30 26.87
CA ARG A 19 24.04 20.46 25.98
C ARG A 19 24.63 21.35 24.89
N SER A 20 25.96 21.39 24.87
CA SER A 20 26.77 22.07 23.85
C SER A 20 26.76 21.26 22.53
N PRO A 21 26.65 21.92 21.37
CA PRO A 21 26.88 21.25 20.08
C PRO A 21 28.38 21.10 19.81
N LEU A 22 28.76 19.96 19.20
CA LEU A 22 30.11 19.75 18.68
C LEU A 22 30.33 20.60 17.40
N PRO A 23 31.58 21.05 17.12
CA PRO A 23 31.82 22.10 16.14
C PRO A 23 31.85 21.58 14.69
N LEU A 24 31.17 22.31 13.80
CA LEU A 24 31.35 22.23 12.35
C LEU A 24 32.79 22.63 11.97
N ARG A 25 33.50 21.78 11.21
CA ARG A 25 34.76 22.16 10.55
C ARG A 25 34.46 22.88 9.24
N ALA A 26 34.95 24.11 9.13
CA ALA A 26 35.01 24.85 7.88
C ALA A 26 36.38 24.66 7.19
N GLY A 27 36.39 24.70 5.86
CA GLY A 27 37.59 24.60 5.03
C GLY A 27 37.39 23.63 3.85
N GLY A 28 37.48 24.05 2.58
CA GLY A 28 37.81 25.39 2.09
C GLY A 28 37.33 25.63 0.65
N ALA A 29 37.48 26.87 0.19
CA ALA A 29 37.00 27.32 -1.10
C ALA A 29 37.81 26.75 -2.28
N HIS A 30 37.12 26.30 -3.32
CA HIS A 30 37.69 26.17 -4.66
C HIS A 30 36.95 27.05 -5.67
N ARG A 31 37.71 27.54 -6.65
CA ARG A 31 37.38 28.73 -7.45
C ARG A 31 36.50 28.39 -8.66
N CYS A 32 35.77 29.41 -9.11
CA CYS A 32 35.06 29.43 -10.38
C CYS A 32 35.94 28.98 -11.55
N PHE A 33 35.41 28.12 -12.41
CA PHE A 33 35.80 28.04 -13.82
C PHE A 33 34.55 27.86 -14.68
N SER A 34 34.29 28.85 -15.53
CA SER A 34 33.34 28.73 -16.63
C SER A 34 34.10 28.36 -17.90
N PRO A 35 33.55 27.46 -18.72
CA PRO A 35 33.50 27.62 -20.16
C PRO A 35 32.02 27.87 -20.54
N GLY A 36 31.68 28.71 -21.51
CA GLY A 36 32.48 29.23 -22.60
C GLY A 36 31.64 29.04 -23.86
N ARG A 37 30.93 30.10 -24.29
CA ARG A 37 30.10 30.07 -25.51
C ARG A 37 30.95 29.67 -26.72
N THR A 38 30.46 28.71 -27.50
CA THR A 38 30.82 28.58 -28.93
C THR A 38 29.58 28.77 -29.77
N THR A 39 29.64 29.80 -30.63
CA THR A 39 28.63 30.17 -31.61
C THR A 39 28.74 29.29 -32.86
N HIS A 40 27.60 28.84 -33.39
CA HIS A 40 27.48 28.59 -34.83
C HIS A 40 26.20 29.24 -35.37
N THR A 41 26.37 30.04 -36.42
CA THR A 41 25.36 30.77 -37.18
C THR A 41 25.18 30.15 -38.58
N THR A 42 24.14 30.61 -39.30
CA THR A 42 23.75 30.26 -40.69
C THR A 42 23.04 28.91 -40.85
N ALA A 43 22.00 28.74 -41.67
CA ALA A 43 21.15 29.66 -42.46
C ALA A 43 19.73 29.04 -42.55
N ALA A 44 18.63 29.76 -42.32
CA ALA A 44 17.91 30.60 -43.28
C ALA A 44 17.44 29.90 -44.57
N ALA A 45 16.16 29.49 -44.60
CA ALA A 45 15.32 29.36 -45.79
C ALA A 45 13.86 29.72 -45.40
N SER A 46 13.11 30.38 -46.28
CA SER A 46 11.94 31.20 -45.91
C SER A 46 10.79 31.17 -46.93
N GLY A 47 9.55 31.34 -46.45
CA GLY A 47 8.32 31.50 -47.27
C GLY A 47 7.74 30.17 -47.75
N GLY A 48 6.43 29.94 -47.84
CA GLY A 48 5.25 30.83 -47.85
C GLY A 48 4.24 30.25 -48.87
N ASP A 49 2.96 30.59 -48.98
CA ASP A 49 2.06 31.46 -48.21
C ASP A 49 0.59 31.19 -48.67
N GLY A 50 -0.44 31.63 -47.92
CA GLY A 50 -1.89 31.54 -48.26
C GLY A 50 -2.53 30.13 -48.12
N GLY A 51 -3.79 29.93 -47.68
CA GLY A 51 -5.01 30.76 -47.68
C GLY A 51 -6.09 30.09 -48.57
N ALA A 52 -7.41 30.17 -48.39
CA ALA A 52 -8.29 30.64 -47.31
C ALA A 52 -9.76 30.19 -47.63
N ALA A 53 -10.66 30.21 -46.63
CA ALA A 53 -12.14 30.32 -46.72
C ALA A 53 -13.00 29.36 -47.59
N ASN A 54 -13.88 28.57 -46.95
CA ASN A 54 -15.36 28.76 -46.90
C ASN A 54 -16.00 27.65 -46.04
N GLU A 55 -16.75 27.95 -44.97
CA GLU A 55 -18.18 28.34 -44.94
C GLU A 55 -19.19 27.25 -45.38
N GLY A 56 -20.15 26.95 -44.49
CA GLY A 56 -21.50 26.53 -44.91
C GLY A 56 -22.20 25.40 -44.14
N ASN A 57 -22.94 25.73 -43.07
CA ASN A 57 -24.10 25.01 -42.48
C ASN A 57 -23.97 23.50 -42.07
N GLY A 58 -24.64 23.02 -41.03
CA GLY A 58 -25.55 23.67 -40.08
C GLY A 58 -26.55 22.65 -39.48
N GLY A 59 -27.19 23.01 -38.36
CA GLY A 59 -28.30 22.25 -37.76
C GLY A 59 -27.90 21.19 -36.73
N GLY A 60 -28.20 21.45 -35.46
CA GLY A 60 -28.07 20.45 -34.38
C GLY A 60 -29.41 19.78 -34.06
N PHE A 61 -29.39 18.78 -33.17
CA PHE A 61 -30.60 18.35 -32.46
C PHE A 61 -30.26 17.78 -31.07
N TRP A 62 -30.86 18.39 -30.04
CA TRP A 62 -30.89 17.83 -28.67
C TRP A 62 -32.04 16.82 -28.54
N SER A 63 -31.94 15.96 -27.52
CA SER A 63 -32.99 15.06 -26.98
C SER A 63 -33.32 13.78 -27.76
N ARG A 64 -33.18 12.64 -27.06
CA ARG A 64 -34.30 11.77 -26.66
C ARG A 64 -33.84 10.70 -25.65
N LEU A 65 -33.96 11.04 -24.36
CA LEU A 65 -34.22 10.05 -23.32
C LEU A 65 -35.74 9.79 -23.23
N PHE A 66 -36.11 8.72 -22.52
CA PHE A 66 -37.48 8.22 -22.27
C PHE A 66 -38.16 7.44 -23.39
N GLY A 67 -38.01 6.11 -23.33
CA GLY A 67 -39.00 5.13 -23.79
C GLY A 67 -39.31 4.20 -22.62
N SER A 68 -40.57 4.17 -22.18
CA SER A 68 -41.00 3.46 -20.96
C SER A 68 -41.41 2.01 -21.21
N ALA A 69 -41.01 1.12 -20.30
CA ALA A 69 -41.71 -0.09 -19.84
C ALA A 69 -42.44 -1.00 -20.85
N ASN A 70 -42.04 -2.27 -20.89
CA ASN A 70 -42.99 -3.34 -20.54
C ASN A 70 -42.29 -4.64 -20.11
N SER A 71 -42.90 -5.32 -19.14
CA SER A 71 -42.40 -6.53 -18.49
C SER A 71 -43.11 -7.79 -18.98
N ALA A 72 -42.36 -8.83 -19.37
CA ALA A 72 -42.83 -10.22 -19.50
C ALA A 72 -41.63 -11.18 -19.28
N PRO A 73 -41.85 -12.40 -18.76
CA PRO A 73 -40.78 -13.21 -18.17
C PRO A 73 -40.00 -14.05 -19.20
N LEU A 74 -38.69 -14.18 -19.00
CA LEU A 74 -37.84 -15.14 -19.70
C LEU A 74 -37.84 -16.48 -18.96
N ALA A 75 -38.19 -17.55 -19.69
CA ALA A 75 -38.26 -18.91 -19.17
C ALA A 75 -36.86 -19.49 -18.91
N ALA A 76 -36.77 -20.41 -17.94
CA ALA A 76 -35.52 -21.09 -17.62
C ALA A 76 -35.03 -21.95 -18.80
N ALA A 77 -33.85 -21.62 -19.33
CA ALA A 77 -33.09 -22.49 -20.21
C ALA A 77 -32.07 -23.27 -19.38
N THR A 78 -32.23 -24.60 -19.32
CA THR A 78 -31.25 -25.51 -18.74
C THR A 78 -29.96 -25.49 -19.56
N VAL A 79 -28.86 -25.07 -18.95
CA VAL A 79 -27.51 -25.17 -19.54
C VAL A 79 -26.97 -26.58 -19.29
N GLU A 80 -26.74 -27.34 -20.35
CA GLU A 80 -26.03 -28.62 -20.27
C GLU A 80 -24.54 -28.38 -19.94
N GLN A 81 -23.96 -29.20 -19.07
CA GLN A 81 -22.55 -29.12 -18.72
C GLN A 81 -21.66 -29.52 -19.91
N PRO A 82 -20.69 -28.69 -20.33
CA PRO A 82 -19.66 -29.12 -21.26
C PRO A 82 -18.72 -30.13 -20.56
N THR A 83 -18.51 -31.28 -21.18
CA THR A 83 -17.57 -32.29 -20.68
C THR A 83 -16.14 -31.75 -20.75
N ALA A 84 -15.43 -31.80 -19.62
CA ALA A 84 -14.05 -31.34 -19.54
C ALA A 84 -13.14 -32.20 -20.45
N SER A 85 -12.55 -31.56 -21.47
CA SER A 85 -11.39 -32.08 -22.17
C SER A 85 -10.16 -31.30 -21.70
N SER A 86 -9.20 -31.99 -21.10
CA SER A 86 -8.06 -31.38 -20.42
C SER A 86 -6.96 -31.00 -21.40
N SER A 87 -6.95 -29.75 -21.86
CA SER A 87 -5.78 -29.12 -22.47
C SER A 87 -5.06 -28.23 -21.45
N SER A 88 -4.24 -28.84 -20.59
CA SER A 88 -3.45 -28.16 -19.55
C SER A 88 -2.23 -27.42 -20.13
N GLY A 89 -2.45 -26.56 -21.13
CA GLY A 89 -1.39 -25.88 -21.89
C GLY A 89 -1.65 -24.39 -22.03
N GLY A 90 -1.21 -23.60 -21.05
CA GLY A 90 -1.29 -22.14 -21.17
C GLY A 90 -1.12 -21.36 -19.86
N LEU A 91 0.10 -21.28 -19.32
CA LEU A 91 0.60 -20.08 -18.59
C LEU A 91 2.12 -20.12 -18.34
N GLU A 92 2.72 -21.32 -18.25
CA GLU A 92 4.12 -21.50 -17.81
C GLU A 92 5.23 -20.97 -18.75
N SER A 93 4.92 -20.64 -20.01
CA SER A 93 5.95 -20.45 -21.06
C SER A 93 6.30 -19.00 -21.42
N ARG A 94 5.70 -17.98 -20.78
CA ARG A 94 5.88 -16.57 -21.18
C ARG A 94 6.80 -15.74 -20.27
N TYR A 95 7.21 -16.28 -19.13
CA TYR A 95 8.20 -15.62 -18.27
C TYR A 95 9.62 -15.91 -18.78
N GLY A 96 10.52 -14.94 -18.60
CA GLY A 96 11.94 -15.10 -18.92
C GLY A 96 12.60 -16.26 -18.16
N PRO A 97 13.91 -16.53 -18.39
CA PRO A 97 14.59 -17.68 -17.79
C PRO A 97 14.33 -17.74 -16.29
N LYS A 98 13.68 -18.83 -15.82
CA LYS A 98 13.29 -19.02 -14.42
C LYS A 98 14.54 -18.91 -13.54
N THR A 99 14.76 -17.77 -12.90
CA THR A 99 15.64 -17.67 -11.73
C THR A 99 15.04 -18.61 -10.70
N VAL A 100 15.69 -19.74 -10.44
CA VAL A 100 15.26 -20.69 -9.42
C VAL A 100 15.61 -20.11 -8.05
N ILE A 101 14.87 -19.07 -7.66
CA ILE A 101 14.75 -18.68 -6.25
C ILE A 101 14.20 -19.93 -5.58
N LYS A 102 15.06 -20.59 -4.79
CA LYS A 102 14.62 -21.76 -4.03
C LYS A 102 13.53 -21.25 -3.07
N PRO A 103 12.28 -21.74 -3.15
CA PRO A 103 11.34 -21.46 -2.08
C PRO A 103 11.98 -21.96 -0.78
N LEU A 104 11.81 -21.21 0.31
CA LEU A 104 12.13 -21.75 1.62
C LEU A 104 11.40 -23.10 1.75
N PRO A 105 12.06 -24.16 2.25
CA PRO A 105 11.35 -25.39 2.56
C PRO A 105 10.13 -25.05 3.42
N GLN A 106 8.96 -25.64 3.14
CA GLN A 106 7.71 -25.29 3.85
C GLN A 106 7.87 -25.36 5.38
N ASN A 107 8.77 -26.20 5.87
CA ASN A 107 9.43 -26.04 7.17
C ASN A 107 10.96 -25.96 6.97
N PRO A 108 11.61 -24.78 7.10
CA PRO A 108 13.06 -24.71 7.04
C PRO A 108 13.62 -25.29 8.35
N PRO A 109 14.41 -26.39 8.29
CA PRO A 109 14.84 -27.07 9.50
C PRO A 109 15.73 -26.16 10.37
N ASN A 110 15.35 -26.01 11.64
CA ASN A 110 16.06 -25.25 12.68
C ASN A 110 16.16 -23.70 12.54
N LEU A 111 15.24 -23.01 11.84
CA LEU A 111 15.17 -21.52 11.92
C LEU A 111 14.39 -20.98 13.14
N ASP A 112 13.43 -21.75 13.68
CA ASP A 112 12.71 -21.42 14.92
C ASP A 112 13.65 -21.57 16.14
N VAL A 113 14.57 -20.61 16.35
CA VAL A 113 15.51 -20.65 17.48
C VAL A 113 14.83 -20.11 18.75
N THR A 114 14.48 -20.98 19.68
CA THR A 114 13.94 -20.59 20.99
C THR A 114 15.04 -20.09 21.92
N SER A 115 14.87 -18.89 22.46
CA SER A 115 15.68 -18.37 23.57
C SER A 115 14.91 -18.46 24.88
N ALA A 116 15.61 -18.62 26.00
CA ALA A 116 14.99 -18.72 27.33
C ALA A 116 14.35 -17.40 27.82
N ASP A 117 14.69 -16.28 27.19
CA ASP A 117 14.16 -14.93 27.49
C ASP A 117 13.11 -14.43 26.47
N ALA A 118 12.80 -15.24 25.45
CA ALA A 118 11.77 -14.92 24.46
C ALA A 118 10.39 -14.75 25.13
N PHE A 119 9.59 -13.80 24.65
CA PHE A 119 8.28 -13.52 25.25
C PHE A 119 7.22 -14.52 24.79
N VAL A 120 7.47 -15.25 23.71
CA VAL A 120 6.56 -16.27 23.16
C VAL A 120 7.21 -17.65 23.10
N GLY A 121 6.38 -18.68 23.12
CA GLY A 121 6.77 -20.07 22.87
C GLY A 121 5.79 -20.76 21.92
N LYS A 122 6.24 -21.87 21.35
CA LYS A 122 5.45 -22.70 20.45
C LYS A 122 4.49 -23.60 21.24
N THR A 123 3.22 -23.62 20.88
CA THR A 123 2.20 -24.48 21.49
C THR A 123 2.32 -25.92 20.96
N PRO A 124 1.74 -26.92 21.64
CA PRO A 124 1.64 -28.29 21.11
C PRO A 124 0.91 -28.37 19.75
N GLN A 125 0.04 -27.41 19.45
CA GLN A 125 -0.75 -27.30 18.21
C GLN A 125 0.02 -26.63 17.06
N GLY A 126 1.14 -25.94 17.35
CA GLY A 126 2.06 -25.36 16.38
C GLY A 126 2.02 -23.83 16.27
N SER A 127 0.99 -23.17 16.81
CA SER A 127 0.95 -21.71 16.99
C SER A 127 2.03 -21.18 17.96
N TRP A 128 2.14 -19.86 18.02
CA TRP A 128 3.02 -19.16 18.95
C TRP A 128 2.21 -18.25 19.87
N GLN A 129 2.41 -18.38 21.18
CA GLN A 129 1.67 -17.63 22.20
C GLN A 129 2.61 -17.05 23.26
N LEU A 130 2.15 -16.02 23.97
CA LEU A 130 2.89 -15.40 25.07
C LEU A 130 3.12 -16.41 26.21
N LEU A 131 4.37 -16.53 26.67
CA LEU A 131 4.73 -17.39 27.81
C LEU A 131 4.30 -16.81 29.18
N ASP A 132 4.07 -15.50 29.21
CA ASP A 132 3.64 -14.75 30.40
C ASP A 132 2.43 -13.89 30.03
N GLU A 133 1.25 -14.24 30.54
CA GLU A 133 0.01 -13.51 30.33
C GLU A 133 0.09 -12.05 30.80
N GLY A 134 0.94 -11.74 31.78
CA GLY A 134 1.21 -10.38 32.27
C GLY A 134 1.78 -9.44 31.19
N ARG A 135 2.26 -9.98 30.07
CA ARG A 135 2.71 -9.22 28.89
C ARG A 135 1.57 -8.81 27.96
N ALA A 136 0.38 -9.39 28.06
CA ALA A 136 -0.80 -9.05 27.26
C ALA A 136 -1.49 -7.76 27.74
N LYS A 137 -0.76 -6.65 27.62
CA LYS A 137 -1.12 -5.33 28.18
C LYS A 137 -2.10 -4.51 27.32
N ASN A 138 -2.62 -5.08 26.23
CA ASN A 138 -3.68 -4.46 25.43
C ASN A 138 -4.75 -5.50 25.00
N PRO A 139 -5.98 -5.07 24.67
CA PRO A 139 -7.09 -6.01 24.40
C PRO A 139 -6.83 -7.01 23.28
N PHE A 140 -6.07 -6.63 22.24
CA PHE A 140 -5.80 -7.51 21.10
C PHE A 140 -4.85 -8.66 21.45
N GLU A 141 -3.88 -8.45 22.35
CA GLU A 141 -3.03 -9.52 22.86
C GLU A 141 -3.83 -10.50 23.73
N LYS A 142 -4.80 -10.01 24.50
CA LYS A 142 -5.73 -10.86 25.25
C LYS A 142 -6.59 -11.72 24.31
N THR A 143 -7.13 -11.14 23.23
CA THR A 143 -7.87 -11.89 22.20
C THR A 143 -7.03 -13.00 21.54
N LYS A 144 -5.74 -12.73 21.25
CA LYS A 144 -4.80 -13.71 20.68
C LYS A 144 -4.40 -14.80 21.68
N LEU A 145 -4.31 -14.49 22.97
CA LEU A 145 -4.05 -15.47 24.03
C LEU A 145 -5.23 -16.43 24.25
N GLN A 146 -6.47 -15.94 24.16
CA GLN A 146 -7.65 -16.78 24.37
C GLN A 146 -7.80 -17.88 23.31
N ASN A 147 -7.64 -17.53 22.03
CA ASN A 147 -7.70 -18.45 20.89
C ASN A 147 -6.83 -17.87 19.76
N ASP A 148 -5.88 -18.65 19.23
CA ASP A 148 -5.10 -18.25 18.06
C ASP A 148 -6.00 -18.15 16.82
N ALA A 149 -5.82 -17.10 16.03
CA ALA A 149 -6.71 -16.81 14.92
C ALA A 149 -6.52 -17.74 13.71
N LEU A 150 -5.30 -18.26 13.45
CA LEU A 150 -5.09 -19.23 12.37
C LEU A 150 -5.50 -20.63 12.78
N GLU A 151 -5.28 -21.04 14.04
CA GLU A 151 -5.75 -22.34 14.53
C GLU A 151 -7.27 -22.43 14.55
N LEU A 152 -7.94 -21.36 14.96
CA LEU A 152 -9.39 -21.27 15.01
C LEU A 152 -10.03 -21.20 13.60
N LEU A 153 -9.42 -20.45 12.67
CA LEU A 153 -9.98 -20.17 11.34
C LEU A 153 -9.32 -20.99 10.22
N LYS A 154 -8.90 -22.23 10.52
CA LYS A 154 -8.39 -23.16 9.49
C LYS A 154 -9.44 -23.37 8.40
N ARG A 155 -9.05 -23.20 7.14
CA ARG A 155 -9.97 -23.25 5.98
C ARG A 155 -10.69 -24.60 5.85
N ASN A 156 -9.99 -25.71 6.07
CA ASN A 156 -10.55 -27.06 5.98
C ASN A 156 -11.29 -27.46 7.28
N GLY A 157 -12.36 -26.73 7.63
CA GLY A 157 -13.24 -27.01 8.77
C GLY A 157 -13.58 -25.76 9.59
N GLY A 158 -12.65 -25.30 10.44
CA GLY A 158 -12.92 -24.27 11.45
C GLY A 158 -13.47 -22.95 10.90
N PHE A 159 -13.01 -22.49 9.73
CA PHE A 159 -13.55 -21.29 9.09
C PHE A 159 -15.02 -21.46 8.67
N ASP A 160 -15.35 -22.59 8.03
CA ASP A 160 -16.70 -22.86 7.51
C ASP A 160 -17.69 -23.12 8.66
N GLU A 161 -17.25 -23.85 9.69
CA GLU A 161 -18.03 -24.09 10.92
C GLU A 161 -18.35 -22.77 11.65
N LEU A 162 -17.34 -21.91 11.86
CA LEU A 162 -17.52 -20.64 12.56
C LEU A 162 -18.30 -19.60 11.74
N THR A 163 -18.11 -19.57 10.41
CA THR A 163 -18.95 -18.71 9.55
C THR A 163 -20.40 -19.21 9.54
N GLY A 164 -20.65 -20.51 9.49
CA GLY A 164 -21.99 -21.10 9.66
C GLY A 164 -22.63 -20.78 11.02
N GLU A 165 -21.87 -20.84 12.11
CA GLU A 165 -22.37 -20.49 13.45
C GLU A 165 -22.69 -18.99 13.57
N LEU A 166 -21.82 -18.12 13.02
CA LEU A 166 -22.01 -16.68 13.06
C LEU A 166 -23.16 -16.21 12.15
N THR A 167 -23.37 -16.85 11.00
CA THR A 167 -24.49 -16.52 10.08
C THR A 167 -25.84 -17.05 10.56
N SER A 168 -25.86 -18.14 11.34
CA SER A 168 -27.07 -18.65 12.00
C SER A 168 -27.41 -17.92 13.32
N THR A 169 -26.49 -17.13 13.86
CA THR A 169 -26.73 -16.27 15.03
C THR A 169 -27.31 -14.90 14.58
N PRO A 170 -28.45 -14.43 15.13
CA PRO A 170 -28.95 -13.08 14.81
C PRO A 170 -27.91 -12.00 15.12
N PHE A 171 -27.75 -11.02 14.23
CA PHE A 171 -26.59 -10.11 14.27
C PHE A 171 -26.44 -9.32 15.59
N GLU A 172 -27.53 -8.92 16.25
CA GLU A 172 -27.44 -8.23 17.56
C GLU A 172 -26.99 -9.20 18.67
N ASP A 173 -27.31 -10.49 18.56
CA ASP A 173 -26.97 -11.53 19.54
C ASP A 173 -25.49 -11.95 19.43
N ILE A 174 -24.85 -11.77 18.27
CA ILE A 174 -23.39 -11.96 18.08
C ILE A 174 -22.59 -11.15 19.11
N TYR A 175 -23.09 -9.97 19.51
CA TYR A 175 -22.44 -9.08 20.47
C TYR A 175 -22.79 -9.37 21.95
N THR A 176 -23.65 -10.36 22.21
CA THR A 176 -23.90 -10.88 23.57
C THR A 176 -22.85 -11.92 23.99
N ASP A 177 -22.15 -12.51 23.03
CA ASP A 177 -21.04 -13.45 23.22
C ASP A 177 -19.71 -12.76 22.87
N ASP A 178 -18.81 -12.71 23.85
CA ASP A 178 -17.50 -12.04 23.74
C ASP A 178 -16.54 -12.74 22.75
N GLU A 179 -16.62 -14.07 22.59
CA GLU A 179 -15.80 -14.79 21.62
C GLU A 179 -16.35 -14.67 20.20
N LYS A 180 -17.68 -14.63 20.00
CA LYS A 180 -18.29 -14.30 18.71
C LYS A 180 -17.95 -12.88 18.28
N ALA A 181 -18.12 -11.90 19.18
CA ALA A 181 -17.75 -10.51 18.97
C ALA A 181 -16.25 -10.33 18.63
N LYS A 182 -15.34 -11.00 19.35
CA LYS A 182 -13.90 -11.00 19.03
C LYS A 182 -13.59 -11.68 17.71
N THR A 183 -14.32 -12.74 17.35
CA THR A 183 -14.10 -13.45 16.09
C THR A 183 -14.48 -12.57 14.91
N ILE A 184 -15.67 -11.98 14.90
CA ILE A 184 -16.14 -11.10 13.81
C ILE A 184 -15.31 -9.81 13.69
N ASP A 185 -15.02 -9.12 14.81
CA ASP A 185 -14.35 -7.82 14.78
C ASP A 185 -12.82 -7.89 14.88
N VAL A 186 -12.21 -9.03 15.21
CA VAL A 186 -10.75 -9.15 15.35
C VAL A 186 -10.16 -10.33 14.58
N ARG A 187 -10.59 -11.57 14.85
CA ARG A 187 -9.90 -12.77 14.32
C ARG A 187 -10.08 -12.96 12.82
N LEU A 188 -11.26 -12.66 12.26
CA LEU A 188 -11.51 -12.70 10.81
C LEU A 188 -10.53 -11.86 9.96
N LYS A 189 -9.81 -10.90 10.57
CA LYS A 189 -8.76 -10.12 9.89
C LYS A 189 -7.49 -10.94 9.58
N TRP A 190 -7.33 -12.13 10.15
CA TRP A 190 -6.36 -13.13 9.71
C TRP A 190 -6.81 -13.88 8.46
N MET A 191 -8.11 -13.89 8.14
CA MET A 191 -8.66 -14.36 6.85
C MET A 191 -8.86 -13.22 5.84
N GLY A 192 -8.29 -12.05 6.14
CA GLY A 192 -8.43 -10.84 5.32
C GLY A 192 -9.81 -10.19 5.36
N LEU A 193 -10.73 -10.66 6.21
CA LEU A 193 -12.09 -10.14 6.37
C LEU A 193 -12.13 -9.06 7.48
N PHE A 194 -12.72 -7.91 7.16
CA PHE A 194 -12.78 -6.76 8.05
C PHE A 194 -14.23 -6.27 8.17
N HIS A 195 -14.94 -6.68 9.21
CA HIS A 195 -16.30 -6.21 9.49
C HIS A 195 -16.38 -4.66 9.54
N ARG A 196 -17.40 -4.09 8.90
CA ARG A 196 -17.59 -2.65 8.65
C ARG A 196 -18.77 -2.07 9.43
N LEU A 197 -19.00 -2.50 10.68
CA LEU A 197 -20.14 -2.14 11.55
C LEU A 197 -20.78 -0.75 11.36
N LYS A 198 -19.98 0.33 11.28
CA LYS A 198 -20.50 1.71 11.10
C LYS A 198 -21.04 2.04 9.71
N ALA A 199 -20.59 1.34 8.67
CA ALA A 199 -20.97 1.56 7.27
C ALA A 199 -21.93 0.47 6.75
N GLY A 200 -22.00 -0.68 7.41
CA GLY A 200 -23.00 -1.71 7.17
C GLY A 200 -22.89 -2.83 8.21
N LYS A 201 -23.99 -3.13 8.92
CA LYS A 201 -24.08 -4.32 9.78
C LYS A 201 -23.94 -5.58 8.91
N GLY A 202 -23.13 -6.54 9.34
CA GLY A 202 -22.88 -7.78 8.59
C GLY A 202 -22.09 -7.60 7.28
N ARG A 203 -21.60 -6.39 6.97
CA ARG A 203 -20.81 -6.12 5.75
C ARG A 203 -19.32 -6.11 6.05
N PHE A 204 -18.54 -6.69 5.15
CA PHE A 204 -17.12 -6.87 5.27
C PHE A 204 -16.40 -6.16 4.12
N MET A 205 -15.20 -5.68 4.41
CA MET A 205 -14.19 -5.49 3.38
C MET A 205 -13.27 -6.72 3.39
N LEU A 206 -13.00 -7.26 2.22
CA LEU A 206 -12.01 -8.32 2.02
C LEU A 206 -10.73 -7.71 1.45
N ARG A 207 -9.58 -7.99 2.07
CA ARG A 207 -8.26 -7.62 1.54
C ARG A 207 -7.48 -8.86 1.15
N LEU A 208 -6.93 -8.82 -0.05
CA LEU A 208 -6.17 -9.89 -0.68
C LEU A 208 -4.69 -9.86 -0.27
N ARG A 209 -3.90 -10.75 -0.88
CA ARG A 209 -2.46 -10.63 -1.11
C ARG A 209 -2.23 -10.65 -2.61
N LEU A 210 -1.57 -9.62 -3.11
CA LEU A 210 -1.19 -9.46 -4.50
C LEU A 210 0.30 -9.08 -4.52
N PRO A 211 1.22 -10.06 -4.47
CA PRO A 211 2.65 -9.76 -4.51
C PRO A 211 2.97 -8.93 -5.74
N ASN A 212 3.71 -7.83 -5.55
CA ASN A 212 4.07 -6.93 -6.64
C ASN A 212 2.87 -6.29 -7.41
N GLY A 213 1.67 -6.33 -6.83
CA GLY A 213 0.46 -5.75 -7.40
C GLY A 213 0.01 -6.31 -8.75
N VAL A 214 0.51 -7.48 -9.17
CA VAL A 214 0.19 -8.08 -10.47
C VAL A 214 -1.11 -8.88 -10.39
N LEU A 215 -1.95 -8.72 -11.41
CA LEU A 215 -3.20 -9.43 -11.65
C LEU A 215 -3.28 -9.89 -13.11
N ASN A 216 -4.11 -10.91 -13.37
CA ASN A 216 -4.56 -11.25 -14.71
C ASN A 216 -6.04 -10.86 -14.94
N SER A 217 -6.48 -10.89 -16.19
CA SER A 217 -7.83 -10.54 -16.61
C SER A 217 -8.93 -11.41 -15.99
N GLU A 218 -8.71 -12.72 -15.83
CA GLU A 218 -9.63 -13.65 -15.16
C GLU A 218 -9.87 -13.29 -13.70
N GLN A 219 -8.78 -13.02 -12.95
CA GLN A 219 -8.83 -12.55 -11.56
C GLN A 219 -9.58 -11.22 -11.47
N CYS A 220 -9.32 -10.27 -12.36
CA CYS A 220 -10.03 -8.99 -12.43
C CYS A 220 -11.55 -9.18 -12.62
N ARG A 221 -11.98 -9.99 -13.60
CA ARG A 221 -13.40 -10.30 -13.86
C ARG A 221 -14.08 -10.99 -12.69
N TYR A 222 -13.40 -11.95 -12.04
CA TYR A 222 -13.95 -12.63 -10.88
C TYR A 222 -14.21 -11.65 -9.72
N MET A 223 -13.23 -10.82 -9.39
CA MET A 223 -13.36 -9.81 -8.33
C MET A 223 -14.42 -8.75 -8.65
N ASP A 224 -14.56 -8.37 -9.92
CA ASP A 224 -15.63 -7.49 -10.42
C ASP A 224 -17.02 -8.11 -10.21
N GLY A 225 -17.17 -9.40 -10.53
CA GLY A 225 -18.40 -10.16 -10.29
C GLY A 225 -18.76 -10.24 -8.80
N VAL A 226 -17.77 -10.42 -7.92
CA VAL A 226 -17.96 -10.40 -6.46
C VAL A 226 -18.50 -9.06 -5.97
N ILE A 227 -17.92 -7.92 -6.39
CA ILE A 227 -18.43 -6.60 -5.95
C ILE A 227 -19.78 -6.28 -6.61
N SER A 228 -20.00 -6.69 -7.86
CA SER A 228 -21.24 -6.47 -8.61
C SER A 228 -22.46 -7.10 -7.94
N LYS A 229 -22.29 -8.25 -7.24
CA LYS A 229 -23.34 -8.91 -6.44
C LYS A 229 -23.99 -7.97 -5.40
N TYR A 230 -23.27 -6.94 -4.96
CA TYR A 230 -23.73 -6.02 -3.90
C TYR A 230 -24.17 -4.65 -4.41
N GLY A 231 -24.08 -4.37 -5.72
CA GLY A 231 -24.47 -3.11 -6.35
C GLY A 231 -23.61 -1.90 -5.94
N GLU A 232 -23.75 -0.78 -6.66
CA GLU A 232 -22.89 0.42 -6.52
C GLU A 232 -22.88 1.06 -5.12
N GLU A 233 -23.95 0.88 -4.34
CA GLU A 233 -24.03 1.43 -2.99
C GLU A 233 -23.05 0.74 -2.02
N GLN A 234 -22.95 -0.60 -2.09
CA GLN A 234 -22.26 -1.45 -1.12
C GLN A 234 -21.01 -2.14 -1.70
N GLY A 235 -21.07 -2.52 -2.97
CA GLY A 235 -20.01 -3.15 -3.75
C GLY A 235 -19.14 -2.13 -4.45
N CYS A 236 -17.86 -2.10 -4.09
CA CYS A 236 -16.81 -1.46 -4.86
C CYS A 236 -15.47 -2.13 -4.53
N ALA A 237 -14.45 -1.90 -5.36
CA ALA A 237 -13.08 -2.25 -5.08
C ALA A 237 -12.24 -0.98 -4.84
N ASP A 238 -11.25 -1.06 -3.95
CA ASP A 238 -10.26 0.01 -3.77
C ASP A 238 -8.84 -0.49 -3.97
N VAL A 239 -8.08 0.18 -4.84
CA VAL A 239 -6.62 0.05 -4.89
C VAL A 239 -6.03 0.73 -3.65
N THR A 240 -5.08 0.07 -2.99
CA THR A 240 -4.52 0.53 -1.70
C THR A 240 -3.07 1.01 -1.83
N THR A 241 -2.62 1.75 -0.82
CA THR A 241 -1.25 2.25 -0.62
C THR A 241 -0.17 1.18 -0.40
N ARG A 242 -0.44 -0.06 -0.85
CA ARG A 242 0.46 -1.21 -0.92
C ARG A 242 0.09 -2.10 -2.10
N GLU A 243 -0.22 -1.51 -3.26
CA GLU A 243 -0.41 -2.17 -4.56
C GLU A 243 -1.32 -3.43 -4.47
N ASN A 244 -2.46 -3.28 -3.79
CA ASN A 244 -3.33 -4.40 -3.42
C ASN A 244 -4.79 -3.93 -3.41
N LEU A 245 -5.74 -4.84 -3.62
CA LEU A 245 -7.17 -4.56 -3.66
C LEU A 245 -7.87 -4.78 -2.32
N GLN A 246 -8.96 -4.03 -2.16
CA GLN A 246 -9.97 -4.24 -1.13
C GLN A 246 -11.36 -4.31 -1.76
N LEU A 247 -11.99 -5.48 -1.73
CA LEU A 247 -13.37 -5.66 -2.16
C LEU A 247 -14.32 -5.28 -1.00
N ARG A 248 -15.49 -4.73 -1.31
CA ARG A 248 -16.50 -4.28 -0.33
C ARG A 248 -17.88 -4.88 -0.63
N GLY A 249 -18.77 -4.79 0.36
CA GLY A 249 -20.15 -5.31 0.28
C GLY A 249 -20.31 -6.76 0.73
N ILE A 250 -19.21 -7.51 0.80
CA ILE A 250 -19.16 -8.94 1.15
C ILE A 250 -19.89 -9.23 2.45
N THR A 251 -20.70 -10.30 2.46
CA THR A 251 -21.34 -10.82 3.68
C THR A 251 -20.58 -12.04 4.20
N LEU A 252 -20.97 -12.56 5.37
CA LEU A 252 -20.27 -13.70 5.96
C LEU A 252 -20.71 -15.03 5.35
N GLU A 253 -21.94 -15.10 4.84
CA GLU A 253 -22.53 -16.24 4.13
C GLU A 253 -21.80 -16.51 2.81
N ASP A 254 -21.43 -15.44 2.09
CA ASP A 254 -20.73 -15.52 0.81
C ASP A 254 -19.22 -15.77 0.97
N ALA A 255 -18.66 -15.55 2.16
CA ALA A 255 -17.22 -15.54 2.37
C ALA A 255 -16.51 -16.88 2.08
N PRO A 256 -17.04 -18.06 2.46
CA PRO A 256 -16.41 -19.35 2.13
C PRO A 256 -16.24 -19.58 0.62
N GLU A 257 -17.29 -19.34 -0.17
CA GLU A 257 -17.26 -19.48 -1.63
C GLU A 257 -16.22 -18.51 -2.24
N ILE A 258 -16.26 -17.23 -1.85
CA ILE A 258 -15.32 -16.23 -2.36
C ILE A 258 -13.87 -16.60 -2.04
N LEU A 259 -13.58 -17.02 -0.81
CA LEU A 259 -12.23 -17.39 -0.39
C LEU A 259 -11.73 -18.67 -1.08
N SER A 260 -12.62 -19.60 -1.40
CA SER A 260 -12.30 -20.83 -2.12
C SER A 260 -12.01 -20.55 -3.61
N THR A 261 -12.86 -19.77 -4.28
CA THR A 261 -12.66 -19.45 -5.70
C THR A 261 -11.41 -18.58 -5.91
N LEU A 262 -11.16 -17.58 -5.06
CA LEU A 262 -9.92 -16.79 -5.11
C LEU A 262 -8.67 -17.68 -5.04
N GLU A 263 -8.68 -18.71 -4.19
CA GLU A 263 -7.57 -19.65 -4.06
C GLU A 263 -7.37 -20.51 -5.31
N SER A 264 -8.46 -20.96 -5.95
CA SER A 264 -8.39 -21.64 -7.25
C SER A 264 -7.80 -20.76 -8.36
N LEU A 265 -7.94 -19.43 -8.25
CA LEU A 265 -7.33 -18.41 -9.11
C LEU A 265 -5.92 -17.97 -8.65
N GLY A 266 -5.33 -18.63 -7.65
CA GLY A 266 -4.00 -18.33 -7.11
C GLY A 266 -3.92 -17.13 -6.16
N ILE A 267 -5.06 -16.56 -5.74
CA ILE A 267 -5.14 -15.42 -4.81
C ILE A 267 -5.48 -15.91 -3.41
N THR A 268 -4.79 -15.38 -2.40
CA THR A 268 -5.17 -15.59 -0.99
C THR A 268 -5.49 -14.28 -0.28
N THR A 269 -6.22 -14.37 0.82
CA THR A 269 -6.57 -13.25 1.70
C THR A 269 -5.86 -13.36 3.06
N LEU A 270 -5.17 -14.48 3.30
CA LEU A 270 -4.58 -14.82 4.59
C LEU A 270 -3.61 -13.77 5.11
N GLN A 271 -3.70 -13.52 6.41
CA GLN A 271 -2.80 -12.68 7.18
C GLN A 271 -2.69 -11.23 6.65
N SER A 272 -3.63 -10.76 5.80
CA SER A 272 -3.59 -9.39 5.22
C SER A 272 -3.98 -8.29 6.22
N GLY A 273 -4.45 -8.66 7.41
CA GLY A 273 -4.91 -7.79 8.49
C GLY A 273 -4.19 -7.94 9.82
N MET A 274 -4.64 -7.16 10.80
CA MET A 274 -4.15 -7.14 12.19
C MET A 274 -2.61 -7.17 12.34
N ASP A 275 -2.06 -8.13 13.06
CA ASP A 275 -0.68 -8.17 13.55
C ASP A 275 0.12 -9.26 12.82
N ASN A 276 0.10 -9.11 11.49
CA ASN A 276 0.75 -9.96 10.51
C ASN A 276 1.60 -9.12 9.55
N VAL A 277 2.43 -9.82 8.77
CA VAL A 277 3.06 -9.31 7.55
C VAL A 277 1.99 -8.85 6.55
N ARG A 278 2.19 -7.70 5.90
CA ARG A 278 1.24 -7.11 4.94
C ARG A 278 1.59 -7.53 3.50
N ASN A 279 0.99 -6.87 2.51
CA ASN A 279 1.34 -7.11 1.11
C ASN A 279 2.82 -6.82 0.90
N VAL A 280 3.52 -7.71 0.18
CA VAL A 280 4.91 -7.52 -0.22
C VAL A 280 4.90 -6.62 -1.45
N ALA A 281 5.43 -5.41 -1.27
CA ALA A 281 5.45 -4.37 -2.28
C ALA A 281 6.68 -4.51 -3.19
N GLY A 282 6.55 -4.17 -4.47
CA GLY A 282 7.59 -4.31 -5.48
C GLY A 282 7.50 -3.22 -6.55
N SER A 283 8.43 -3.21 -7.51
CA SER A 283 8.37 -2.24 -8.60
C SER A 283 7.15 -2.53 -9.48
N PRO A 284 6.24 -1.55 -9.69
CA PRO A 284 5.10 -1.74 -10.59
C PRO A 284 5.55 -1.90 -12.06
N LEU A 285 6.79 -1.52 -12.38
CA LEU A 285 7.40 -1.66 -13.71
C LEU A 285 8.34 -2.88 -13.85
N ALA A 286 8.34 -3.78 -12.87
CA ALA A 286 9.21 -4.97 -12.87
C ALA A 286 9.03 -5.83 -14.14
N GLY A 287 10.15 -6.17 -14.77
CA GLY A 287 10.23 -6.94 -16.00
C GLY A 287 9.94 -6.17 -17.30
N ILE A 288 9.60 -4.87 -17.24
CA ILE A 288 9.20 -4.08 -18.42
C ILE A 288 9.95 -2.74 -18.57
N ASP A 289 10.46 -2.16 -17.49
CA ASP A 289 11.18 -0.88 -17.50
C ASP A 289 12.63 -1.02 -18.01
N PRO A 290 13.07 -0.21 -19.00
CA PRO A 290 14.45 -0.14 -19.45
C PRO A 290 15.47 0.19 -18.35
N GLU A 291 15.07 0.95 -17.34
CA GLU A 291 15.94 1.42 -16.25
C GLU A 291 15.84 0.54 -14.98
N GLU A 292 15.17 -0.62 -15.05
CA GLU A 292 15.04 -1.49 -13.88
C GLU A 292 16.40 -2.09 -13.46
N THR A 293 16.65 -2.09 -12.16
CA THR A 293 17.84 -2.71 -11.56
C THR A 293 17.59 -4.17 -11.19
N TYR A 294 16.35 -4.51 -10.82
CA TYR A 294 15.94 -5.85 -10.40
C TYR A 294 14.44 -6.10 -10.64
N ASP A 295 14.10 -7.24 -11.27
CA ASP A 295 12.71 -7.67 -11.45
C ASP A 295 12.18 -8.25 -10.12
N THR A 296 11.45 -7.41 -9.39
CA THR A 296 11.01 -7.69 -8.02
C THR A 296 9.98 -8.81 -7.90
N ARG A 297 9.32 -9.22 -8.99
CA ARG A 297 8.14 -10.11 -8.97
C ARG A 297 8.43 -11.46 -8.32
N ALA A 298 9.55 -12.09 -8.67
CA ALA A 298 9.89 -13.41 -8.17
C ALA A 298 10.19 -13.41 -6.66
N MET A 299 10.86 -12.37 -6.15
CA MET A 299 11.12 -12.21 -4.71
C MET A 299 9.83 -11.85 -3.94
N CYS A 300 8.99 -10.96 -4.48
CA CYS A 300 7.69 -10.63 -3.90
C CYS A 300 6.79 -11.87 -3.76
N GLN A 301 6.79 -12.75 -4.78
CA GLN A 301 6.10 -14.03 -4.77
C GLN A 301 6.67 -14.97 -3.70
N ALA A 302 7.98 -15.22 -3.70
CA ALA A 302 8.64 -16.14 -2.74
C ALA A 302 8.44 -15.70 -1.27
N LEU A 303 8.49 -14.39 -1.00
CA LEU A 303 8.19 -13.84 0.33
C LEU A 303 6.71 -13.98 0.69
N THR A 304 5.80 -13.89 -0.29
CA THR A 304 4.37 -14.12 -0.06
C THR A 304 4.07 -15.59 0.21
N GLU A 305 4.66 -16.51 -0.54
CA GLU A 305 4.57 -17.97 -0.30
C GLU A 305 5.12 -18.37 1.07
N TYR A 306 6.25 -17.78 1.49
CA TYR A 306 6.76 -17.95 2.86
C TYR A 306 5.77 -17.47 3.92
N VAL A 307 5.08 -16.35 3.68
CA VAL A 307 4.07 -15.83 4.62
C VAL A 307 2.81 -16.68 4.64
N THR A 308 2.38 -17.24 3.51
CA THR A 308 1.09 -17.94 3.39
C THR A 308 1.19 -19.45 3.47
N GLN A 309 2.40 -20.03 3.45
CA GLN A 309 2.69 -21.46 3.53
C GLN A 309 1.73 -22.33 2.71
N GLY A 310 1.56 -22.01 1.43
CA GLY A 310 0.71 -22.81 0.53
C GLY A 310 -0.78 -22.77 0.88
N TYR A 311 -1.29 -21.59 1.26
CA TYR A 311 -2.71 -21.31 1.58
C TYR A 311 -3.22 -21.80 2.94
N ASP A 312 -2.36 -22.38 3.80
CA ASP A 312 -2.66 -22.70 5.20
C ASP A 312 -2.35 -21.54 6.19
N GLY A 313 -1.46 -20.62 5.81
CA GLY A 313 -1.00 -19.49 6.64
C GLY A 313 0.15 -19.86 7.58
N ASN A 314 1.12 -18.96 7.76
CA ASN A 314 2.31 -19.25 8.55
C ASN A 314 2.14 -18.91 10.04
N PRO A 315 2.05 -19.90 10.95
CA PRO A 315 1.87 -19.67 12.39
C PRO A 315 3.12 -19.11 13.07
N ALA A 316 4.32 -19.28 12.49
CA ALA A 316 5.55 -18.75 13.06
C ALA A 316 5.59 -17.21 13.07
N ILE A 317 4.73 -16.55 12.27
CA ILE A 317 4.65 -15.09 12.11
C ILE A 317 3.21 -14.55 12.14
N SER A 318 2.24 -15.35 12.59
CA SER A 318 0.83 -14.93 12.71
C SER A 318 0.54 -14.12 13.97
N ASN A 319 1.35 -14.29 15.01
CA ASN A 319 1.21 -13.60 16.29
C ASN A 319 2.37 -12.61 16.53
N LEU A 320 2.53 -11.64 15.64
CA LEU A 320 3.45 -10.53 15.87
C LEU A 320 2.86 -9.56 16.92
N PRO A 321 3.68 -8.69 17.57
CA PRO A 321 3.18 -7.59 18.40
C PRO A 321 2.37 -6.56 17.61
N ARG A 322 2.65 -6.41 16.31
CA ARG A 322 1.96 -5.43 15.44
C ARG A 322 2.10 -5.77 13.95
N LYS A 323 1.41 -4.98 13.10
CA LYS A 323 1.55 -5.03 11.63
C LYS A 323 3.02 -4.91 11.20
N PHE A 324 3.36 -5.59 10.11
CA PHE A 324 4.71 -5.60 9.54
C PHE A 324 4.66 -5.43 8.01
N ASN A 325 5.39 -4.47 7.46
CA ASN A 325 5.43 -4.13 6.04
C ASN A 325 6.78 -4.59 5.44
N ILE A 326 6.76 -5.19 4.25
CA ILE A 326 7.98 -5.60 3.52
C ILE A 326 7.89 -5.06 2.09
N CYS A 327 8.99 -4.52 1.55
CA CYS A 327 9.14 -4.27 0.12
C CYS A 327 10.47 -4.77 -0.45
N VAL A 328 10.48 -4.95 -1.77
CA VAL A 328 11.66 -5.27 -2.58
C VAL A 328 11.84 -4.16 -3.59
N VAL A 329 12.99 -3.48 -3.62
CA VAL A 329 13.22 -2.32 -4.50
C VAL A 329 13.69 -2.79 -5.88
N GLY A 330 13.07 -2.28 -6.94
CA GLY A 330 13.40 -2.63 -8.33
C GLY A 330 14.15 -1.55 -9.12
N SER A 331 14.02 -0.27 -8.76
CA SER A 331 14.66 0.85 -9.49
C SER A 331 15.07 2.01 -8.58
N ALA A 332 15.84 2.97 -9.13
CA ALA A 332 16.31 4.14 -8.41
C ALA A 332 15.19 5.11 -7.96
N ASP A 333 14.02 5.04 -8.61
CA ASP A 333 12.81 5.81 -8.27
C ASP A 333 12.26 5.48 -6.88
N MET A 334 12.57 4.28 -6.37
CA MET A 334 12.08 3.75 -5.11
C MET A 334 10.54 3.81 -5.01
N PHE A 335 9.87 3.30 -6.07
CA PHE A 335 8.40 3.24 -6.18
C PHE A 335 7.73 2.53 -4.99
N GLU A 336 8.47 1.68 -4.28
CA GLU A 336 8.03 0.78 -3.22
C GLU A 336 8.14 1.41 -1.82
N HIS A 337 8.61 2.66 -1.76
CA HIS A 337 8.81 3.50 -0.57
C HIS A 337 9.60 2.79 0.56
N PRO A 338 10.85 2.37 0.33
CA PRO A 338 11.64 1.56 1.27
C PRO A 338 11.71 2.16 2.68
N HIS A 339 11.95 3.47 2.76
CA HIS A 339 11.98 4.26 4.00
C HIS A 339 10.76 4.09 4.94
N ILE A 340 9.57 3.69 4.47
CA ILE A 340 8.37 3.47 5.33
C ILE A 340 7.94 1.99 5.49
N ASN A 341 8.81 1.04 5.13
CA ASN A 341 8.60 -0.39 5.35
C ASN A 341 9.39 -0.90 6.58
N ASP A 342 8.85 -1.92 7.28
CA ASP A 342 9.55 -2.53 8.43
C ASP A 342 10.76 -3.37 7.95
N ILE A 343 10.74 -3.88 6.72
CA ILE A 343 11.92 -4.35 5.95
C ILE A 343 11.86 -3.76 4.54
N ALA A 344 12.99 -3.24 4.04
CA ALA A 344 13.21 -3.05 2.61
C ALA A 344 14.44 -3.85 2.14
N LEU A 345 14.29 -4.55 1.02
CA LEU A 345 15.37 -5.24 0.32
C LEU A 345 15.83 -4.38 -0.86
N VAL A 346 17.03 -3.82 -0.77
CA VAL A 346 17.59 -2.86 -1.75
C VAL A 346 18.67 -3.57 -2.59
N PRO A 347 18.55 -3.64 -3.93
CA PRO A 347 19.39 -4.51 -4.75
C PRO A 347 20.87 -4.11 -4.69
N ALA A 348 21.73 -5.10 -4.43
CA ALA A 348 23.15 -4.92 -4.17
C ALA A 348 23.97 -6.12 -4.67
N LYS A 349 25.30 -5.97 -4.69
CA LYS A 349 26.24 -7.07 -4.89
C LYS A 349 27.04 -7.37 -3.63
N SER A 350 27.41 -8.64 -3.46
CA SER A 350 28.40 -9.05 -2.47
C SER A 350 29.77 -8.44 -2.81
N ASN A 351 30.44 -7.83 -1.83
CA ASN A 351 31.83 -7.37 -1.95
C ASN A 351 32.79 -8.49 -2.40
N ASP A 352 32.67 -9.67 -1.79
CA ASP A 352 33.65 -10.74 -1.94
C ASP A 352 33.41 -11.61 -3.18
N THR A 353 32.14 -11.79 -3.56
CA THR A 353 31.75 -12.73 -4.64
C THR A 353 31.16 -12.06 -5.87
N GLY A 354 30.78 -10.78 -5.79
CA GLY A 354 30.04 -10.09 -6.86
C GLY A 354 28.61 -10.60 -7.11
N ASN A 355 28.16 -11.62 -6.35
CA ASN A 355 26.82 -12.21 -6.47
C ASN A 355 25.73 -11.19 -6.12
N LEU A 356 24.60 -11.30 -6.81
CA LEU A 356 23.39 -10.51 -6.55
C LEU A 356 22.79 -10.85 -5.18
N GLY A 357 22.27 -9.83 -4.53
CA GLY A 357 21.56 -9.92 -3.26
C GLY A 357 21.00 -8.55 -2.90
N PHE A 358 20.86 -8.30 -1.60
CA PHE A 358 20.24 -7.07 -1.11
C PHE A 358 21.00 -6.49 0.08
N HIS A 359 21.13 -5.16 0.09
CA HIS A 359 21.22 -4.42 1.35
C HIS A 359 19.86 -4.37 2.01
N VAL A 360 19.86 -4.21 3.34
CA VAL A 360 18.67 -4.35 4.17
C VAL A 360 18.46 -3.09 4.99
N GLU A 361 17.29 -2.46 4.83
CA GLU A 361 16.82 -1.41 5.72
C GLU A 361 15.70 -1.96 6.61
N VAL A 362 15.60 -1.48 7.85
CA VAL A 362 14.65 -1.97 8.85
C VAL A 362 13.96 -0.87 9.64
N GLY A 363 12.73 -1.16 10.07
CA GLY A 363 12.01 -0.40 11.09
C GLY A 363 11.20 0.81 10.60
N GLY A 364 11.22 1.12 9.30
CA GLY A 364 10.49 2.26 8.74
C GLY A 364 8.99 2.18 8.99
N PHE A 365 8.39 3.27 9.51
CA PHE A 365 6.95 3.32 9.68
C PHE A 365 6.32 4.70 9.86
N LEU A 366 5.05 4.79 9.45
CA LEU A 366 4.13 5.88 9.78
C LEU A 366 3.11 5.48 10.88
N SER A 367 2.80 6.40 11.79
CA SER A 367 1.75 6.27 12.82
C SER A 367 1.33 7.63 13.41
N SER A 368 0.33 7.61 14.29
CA SER A 368 -0.18 8.81 14.99
C SER A 368 0.77 9.40 16.04
N THR A 369 1.76 8.65 16.52
CA THR A 369 2.64 9.06 17.63
C THR A 369 4.11 9.21 17.24
N ARG A 370 4.50 8.60 16.12
CA ARG A 370 5.85 8.65 15.54
C ARG A 370 5.75 8.20 14.09
N CYS A 371 6.36 8.96 13.21
CA CYS A 371 6.87 8.45 11.95
C CYS A 371 8.39 8.33 12.07
N THR A 372 8.98 7.45 11.28
CA THR A 372 10.42 7.27 11.23
C THR A 372 10.76 6.57 9.94
N ASP A 373 11.86 6.99 9.33
CA ASP A 373 12.42 6.27 8.20
C ASP A 373 13.04 4.94 8.67
N ALA A 374 13.17 4.00 7.74
CA ALA A 374 13.95 2.79 7.92
C ALA A 374 15.44 3.14 8.05
N ILE A 375 16.15 2.37 8.84
CA ILE A 375 17.60 2.51 9.03
C ILE A 375 18.32 1.31 8.42
N PRO A 376 19.53 1.47 7.85
CA PRO A 376 20.32 0.32 7.41
C PRO A 376 20.56 -0.64 8.57
N LEU A 377 20.29 -1.93 8.36
CA LEU A 377 20.64 -3.00 9.30
C LEU A 377 22.17 -3.27 9.33
N ASP A 378 22.92 -2.58 8.47
CA ASP A 378 24.30 -2.92 8.11
C ASP A 378 24.42 -4.42 7.77
N ALA A 379 23.60 -4.83 6.80
CA ALA A 379 23.49 -6.20 6.35
C ALA A 379 23.47 -6.30 4.82
N PHE A 380 24.22 -7.25 4.29
CA PHE A 380 24.04 -7.81 2.95
C PHE A 380 23.49 -9.24 3.08
N VAL A 381 22.52 -9.60 2.25
CA VAL A 381 21.97 -10.96 2.15
C VAL A 381 21.96 -11.40 0.70
N ALA A 382 22.38 -12.64 0.42
CA ALA A 382 22.26 -13.22 -0.92
C ALA A 382 20.78 -13.44 -1.28
N GLU A 383 20.44 -13.38 -2.57
CA GLU A 383 19.05 -13.51 -3.03
C GLU A 383 18.35 -14.77 -2.50
N ALA A 384 19.07 -15.91 -2.47
CA ALA A 384 18.55 -17.18 -1.97
C ALA A 384 18.27 -17.20 -0.44
N ASP A 385 18.89 -16.31 0.33
CA ASP A 385 18.77 -16.23 1.79
C ASP A 385 17.86 -15.09 2.25
N ALA A 386 17.35 -14.25 1.33
CA ALA A 386 16.53 -13.09 1.64
C ALA A 386 15.27 -13.44 2.45
N ALA A 387 14.60 -14.54 2.12
CA ALA A 387 13.44 -15.02 2.88
C ALA A 387 13.82 -15.57 4.27
N ALA A 388 15.01 -16.18 4.42
CA ALA A 388 15.53 -16.61 5.72
C ALA A 388 15.86 -15.41 6.63
N LEU A 389 16.38 -14.32 6.06
CA LEU A 389 16.55 -13.05 6.76
C LEU A 389 15.21 -12.44 7.19
N CYS A 390 14.21 -12.42 6.31
CA CYS A 390 12.88 -11.96 6.69
C CYS A 390 12.31 -12.80 7.85
N HIS A 391 12.48 -14.12 7.83
CA HIS A 391 12.14 -14.99 8.97
C HIS A 391 12.91 -14.60 10.25
N ALA A 392 14.22 -14.41 10.18
CA ALA A 392 15.06 -14.04 11.33
C ALA A 392 14.63 -12.70 11.96
N ILE A 393 14.33 -11.68 11.15
CA ILE A 393 13.83 -10.38 11.60
C ILE A 393 12.42 -10.50 12.20
N LEU A 394 11.52 -11.22 11.54
CA LEU A 394 10.13 -11.40 11.99
C LEU A 394 10.04 -12.17 13.31
N THR A 395 10.84 -13.21 13.48
CA THR A 395 10.88 -14.01 14.71
C THR A 395 11.58 -13.26 15.85
N THR A 396 12.64 -12.50 15.59
CA THR A 396 13.22 -11.57 16.57
C THR A 396 12.17 -10.56 17.06
N PHE A 397 11.38 -9.98 16.16
CA PHE A 397 10.28 -9.08 16.51
C PHE A 397 9.12 -9.78 17.25
N ARG A 398 8.78 -11.01 16.88
CA ARG A 398 7.78 -11.85 17.56
C ARG A 398 8.17 -12.12 19.02
N ASP A 399 9.44 -12.46 19.22
CA ASP A 399 10.03 -12.92 20.48
C ASP A 399 10.28 -11.76 21.45
N TYR A 400 10.76 -10.60 20.98
CA TYR A 400 11.19 -9.49 21.85
C TYR A 400 10.38 -8.20 21.72
N GLY A 401 9.50 -8.09 20.73
CA GLY A 401 8.74 -6.87 20.49
C GLY A 401 7.71 -6.59 21.59
N VAL A 402 7.64 -5.33 22.01
CA VAL A 402 6.78 -4.86 23.10
C VAL A 402 5.30 -5.10 22.79
N ARG A 403 4.58 -5.80 23.69
CA ARG A 403 3.13 -6.10 23.60
C ARG A 403 2.25 -5.16 24.42
N GLY A 404 2.74 -3.94 24.60
CA GLY A 404 2.19 -2.84 25.39
C GLY A 404 1.10 -2.01 24.67
N PRO A 405 1.04 -0.69 24.93
CA PRO A 405 0.15 0.22 24.21
C PRO A 405 0.41 0.20 22.70
N ARG A 406 -0.64 -0.01 21.90
CA ARG A 406 -0.61 -0.26 20.44
C ARG A 406 0.19 0.73 19.60
N THR A 407 0.41 1.95 20.09
CA THR A 407 1.23 3.01 19.48
C THR A 407 2.74 2.77 19.60
N LYS A 408 3.19 1.91 20.52
CA LYS A 408 4.59 1.59 20.84
C LYS A 408 4.94 0.10 20.64
N THR A 409 4.42 -0.51 19.58
CA THR A 409 4.56 -1.97 19.33
C THR A 409 5.06 -2.32 17.93
N ARG A 410 5.51 -1.33 17.13
CA ARG A 410 6.11 -1.54 15.79
C ARG A 410 7.60 -1.89 15.89
N LEU A 411 8.17 -2.42 14.81
CA LEU A 411 9.54 -2.94 14.78
C LEU A 411 10.58 -1.96 15.35
N MET A 412 10.54 -0.68 14.96
CA MET A 412 11.51 0.29 15.47
C MET A 412 11.53 0.41 17.01
N TRP A 413 10.38 0.27 17.68
CA TRP A 413 10.34 0.26 19.15
C TRP A 413 11.00 -1.00 19.74
N CYS A 414 11.01 -2.12 19.01
CA CYS A 414 11.78 -3.30 19.38
C CYS A 414 13.29 -3.03 19.23
N ILE A 415 13.70 -2.39 18.13
CA ILE A 415 15.10 -2.00 17.87
C ILE A 415 15.59 -1.00 18.94
N ASP A 416 14.79 0.02 19.28
CA ASP A 416 15.12 1.01 20.31
C ASP A 416 15.31 0.39 21.70
N GLU A 417 14.42 -0.54 22.11
CA GLU A 417 14.43 -1.16 23.44
C GLU A 417 15.50 -2.25 23.57
N MET A 418 15.78 -3.01 22.50
CA MET A 418 16.89 -3.98 22.48
C MET A 418 18.26 -3.28 22.36
N GLY A 419 18.31 -2.12 21.69
CA GLY A 419 19.53 -1.54 21.14
C GLY A 419 19.88 -2.16 19.79
N PHE A 420 20.35 -1.33 18.85
CA PHE A 420 20.57 -1.72 17.45
C PHE A 420 21.54 -2.90 17.29
N ASP A 421 22.69 -2.89 17.98
CA ASP A 421 23.69 -3.96 17.86
C ASP A 421 23.14 -5.30 18.37
N ASN A 422 22.49 -5.30 19.54
CA ASN A 422 21.84 -6.50 20.09
C ASN A 422 20.75 -7.04 19.15
N PHE A 423 19.94 -6.14 18.55
CA PHE A 423 18.94 -6.54 17.57
C PHE A 423 19.58 -7.18 16.33
N ARG A 424 20.65 -6.57 15.79
CA ARG A 424 21.37 -7.09 14.63
C ARG A 424 22.02 -8.44 14.90
N ASP A 425 22.68 -8.61 16.04
CA ASP A 425 23.32 -9.86 16.43
C ASP A 425 22.29 -10.97 16.67
N GLU A 426 21.13 -10.64 17.23
CA GLU A 426 20.03 -11.58 17.47
C GLU A 426 19.29 -11.99 16.17
N VAL A 427 19.29 -11.13 15.15
CA VAL A 427 18.94 -11.50 13.76
C VAL A 427 20.02 -12.39 13.14
N ALA A 428 21.31 -12.05 13.27
CA ALA A 428 22.42 -12.84 12.73
C ALA A 428 22.45 -14.26 13.31
N ARG A 429 22.16 -14.41 14.60
CA ARG A 429 22.06 -15.70 15.30
C ARG A 429 20.96 -16.62 14.74
N ARG A 430 19.91 -16.06 14.13
CA ARG A 430 18.81 -16.79 13.46
C ARG A 430 19.03 -17.04 11.97
N MET A 431 20.08 -16.48 11.37
CA MET A 431 20.42 -16.78 9.98
C MET A 431 20.92 -18.23 9.83
N PRO A 432 20.74 -18.88 8.66
CA PRO A 432 21.44 -20.11 8.32
C PRO A 432 22.95 -19.97 8.56
N GLY A 433 23.51 -20.83 9.41
CA GLY A 433 24.94 -20.77 9.78
C GLY A 433 25.33 -19.67 10.77
N GLY A 434 24.38 -18.89 11.31
CA GLY A 434 24.62 -17.91 12.38
C GLY A 434 25.44 -16.68 11.97
N ASN A 435 25.47 -16.34 10.68
CA ASN A 435 26.24 -15.23 10.14
C ASN A 435 25.35 -14.25 9.35
N LEU A 436 25.66 -12.96 9.43
CA LEU A 436 25.02 -11.90 8.66
C LEU A 436 26.10 -10.94 8.14
N LEU A 437 26.38 -11.04 6.83
CA LEU A 437 27.38 -10.22 6.15
C LEU A 437 27.05 -8.73 6.29
N ARG A 438 28.08 -7.88 6.35
CA ARG A 438 27.93 -6.42 6.49
C ARG A 438 27.57 -5.79 5.14
N ALA A 439 26.89 -4.63 5.18
CA ALA A 439 26.55 -3.89 3.97
C ALA A 439 27.76 -3.09 3.44
N SER A 440 27.69 -2.61 2.20
CA SER A 440 28.68 -1.66 1.67
C SER A 440 28.07 -0.74 0.63
N GLU A 441 28.03 0.57 0.90
CA GLU A 441 27.48 1.55 -0.05
C GLU A 441 28.11 1.46 -1.45
N ALA A 442 29.37 1.03 -1.55
CA ALA A 442 30.09 0.80 -2.79
C ALA A 442 29.49 -0.29 -3.70
N THR A 443 28.59 -1.14 -3.20
CA THR A 443 27.97 -2.24 -3.97
C THR A 443 26.45 -2.15 -4.09
N THR A 444 25.84 -1.00 -3.76
CA THR A 444 24.47 -0.73 -4.20
C THR A 444 24.39 -0.76 -5.72
N LEU A 445 23.30 -1.33 -6.27
CA LEU A 445 23.09 -1.37 -7.72
C LEU A 445 22.23 -0.21 -8.22
N LEU A 446 21.58 0.53 -7.34
CA LEU A 446 20.74 1.66 -7.72
C LEU A 446 21.59 2.82 -8.26
N PRO A 447 21.37 3.29 -9.50
CA PRO A 447 21.97 4.53 -9.97
C PRO A 447 21.45 5.72 -9.15
N LYS A 448 22.17 6.84 -9.17
CA LYS A 448 21.66 8.10 -8.59
C LYS A 448 20.50 8.63 -9.42
N LEU A 449 19.46 9.07 -8.75
CA LEU A 449 18.31 9.70 -9.38
C LEU A 449 17.86 10.90 -8.54
N ASP A 450 17.93 12.09 -9.13
CA ASP A 450 17.56 13.34 -8.45
C ASP A 450 16.03 13.53 -8.37
N GLU A 451 15.30 13.10 -9.42
CA GLU A 451 13.84 13.19 -9.52
C GLU A 451 13.24 11.85 -9.98
N ARG A 452 12.23 11.37 -9.26
CA ARG A 452 11.50 10.13 -9.58
C ARG A 452 10.72 10.27 -10.89
N ARG A 453 10.75 9.22 -11.74
CA ARG A 453 9.99 9.17 -12.99
C ARG A 453 8.50 8.97 -12.73
N VAL A 454 7.69 9.46 -13.67
CA VAL A 454 6.22 9.33 -13.61
C VAL A 454 5.79 8.06 -14.32
N ILE A 455 4.96 7.26 -13.64
CA ILE A 455 4.42 5.99 -14.17
C ILE A 455 3.23 6.21 -15.12
N LEU A 456 2.42 7.24 -14.86
CA LEU A 456 1.27 7.61 -15.68
C LEU A 456 1.69 8.08 -17.07
N GLY A 457 0.81 7.93 -18.05
CA GLY A 457 1.11 8.20 -19.45
C GLY A 457 1.43 6.93 -20.24
N ILE A 458 2.05 7.11 -21.42
CA ILE A 458 2.45 6.03 -22.33
C ILE A 458 3.97 6.01 -22.39
N HIS A 459 4.56 4.83 -22.23
CA HIS A 459 6.02 4.67 -22.15
C HIS A 459 6.47 3.42 -22.89
N ASP A 460 7.69 3.48 -23.46
CA ASP A 460 8.33 2.37 -24.16
C ASP A 460 8.88 1.33 -23.18
N GLN A 461 8.52 0.07 -23.37
CA GLN A 461 9.13 -1.04 -22.64
C GLN A 461 10.54 -1.33 -23.13
N LYS A 462 11.33 -2.07 -22.33
CA LYS A 462 12.61 -2.65 -22.77
C LYS A 462 12.46 -3.74 -23.84
N GLN A 463 11.24 -4.22 -24.07
CA GLN A 463 10.88 -5.13 -25.15
C GLN A 463 10.51 -4.33 -26.40
N ASP A 464 11.28 -4.49 -27.47
CA ASP A 464 11.08 -3.77 -28.74
C ASP A 464 9.63 -3.84 -29.24
N GLY A 465 9.06 -2.68 -29.55
CA GLY A 465 7.70 -2.56 -30.09
C GLY A 465 6.58 -2.61 -29.06
N LEU A 466 6.86 -2.84 -27.77
CA LEU A 466 5.87 -2.83 -26.70
C LEU A 466 5.93 -1.55 -25.85
N GLN A 467 4.78 -1.21 -25.28
CA GLN A 467 4.56 -0.07 -24.39
C GLN A 467 3.75 -0.49 -23.16
N TRP A 468 3.81 0.34 -22.11
CA TRP A 468 2.81 0.31 -21.05
C TRP A 468 2.03 1.63 -21.02
N ALA A 469 0.77 1.54 -20.57
CA ALA A 469 -0.05 2.68 -20.24
C ALA A 469 -0.31 2.71 -18.73
N GLY A 470 0.16 3.76 -18.05
CA GLY A 470 -0.19 4.04 -16.67
C GLY A 470 -1.48 4.87 -16.62
N LEU A 471 -2.55 4.28 -16.09
CA LEU A 471 -3.91 4.81 -16.05
C LEU A 471 -4.21 5.41 -14.67
N CYS A 472 -4.68 6.66 -14.64
CA CYS A 472 -5.05 7.31 -13.39
C CYS A 472 -6.40 6.79 -12.91
N VAL A 473 -6.44 6.18 -11.72
CA VAL A 473 -7.68 5.78 -11.06
C VAL A 473 -7.88 6.73 -9.88
N PRO A 474 -8.73 7.77 -9.99
CA PRO A 474 -8.78 8.83 -8.99
C PRO A 474 -9.09 8.30 -7.59
N THR A 475 -8.17 8.52 -6.64
CA THR A 475 -8.18 7.96 -5.28
C THR A 475 -8.18 6.42 -5.18
N GLY A 476 -7.94 5.71 -6.30
CA GLY A 476 -7.99 4.25 -6.40
C GLY A 476 -9.36 3.65 -6.12
N SER A 477 -10.46 4.27 -6.55
CA SER A 477 -11.82 3.71 -6.43
C SER A 477 -12.22 3.04 -7.75
N LEU A 478 -12.73 1.81 -7.69
CA LEU A 478 -13.22 1.03 -8.82
C LEU A 478 -14.66 0.58 -8.53
N GLU A 479 -15.57 0.88 -9.44
CA GLU A 479 -17.00 0.57 -9.35
C GLU A 479 -17.30 -0.77 -10.05
N PRO A 480 -18.47 -1.41 -9.77
CA PRO A 480 -18.91 -2.58 -10.52
C PRO A 480 -18.84 -2.38 -12.04
N GLY A 481 -18.14 -3.27 -12.74
CA GLY A 481 -17.90 -3.19 -14.19
C GLY A 481 -16.53 -2.64 -14.56
N ASP A 482 -15.90 -1.80 -13.73
CA ASP A 482 -14.61 -1.17 -14.05
C ASP A 482 -13.49 -2.20 -14.18
N MET A 483 -13.47 -3.20 -13.30
CA MET A 483 -12.43 -4.24 -13.31
C MET A 483 -12.62 -5.22 -14.47
N THR A 484 -13.86 -5.47 -14.88
CA THR A 484 -14.15 -6.24 -16.11
C THR A 484 -13.71 -5.47 -17.35
N ALA A 485 -14.01 -4.17 -17.45
CA ALA A 485 -13.61 -3.34 -18.59
C ALA A 485 -12.08 -3.17 -18.68
N LEU A 486 -11.38 -3.04 -17.54
CA LEU A 486 -9.91 -3.06 -17.49
C LEU A 486 -9.34 -4.41 -17.97
N ALA A 487 -10.00 -5.52 -17.63
CA ALA A 487 -9.63 -6.85 -18.12
C ALA A 487 -9.84 -7.00 -19.63
N ASP A 488 -10.97 -6.51 -20.18
CA ASP A 488 -11.24 -6.49 -21.62
C ASP A 488 -10.19 -5.69 -22.39
N ALA A 489 -9.80 -4.52 -21.89
CA ALA A 489 -8.74 -3.72 -22.48
C ALA A 489 -7.37 -4.43 -22.40
N ALA A 490 -7.05 -5.05 -21.26
CA ALA A 490 -5.80 -5.80 -21.08
C ALA A 490 -5.70 -7.03 -22.00
N ASP A 491 -6.80 -7.77 -22.19
CA ASP A 491 -6.88 -8.93 -23.11
C ASP A 491 -6.79 -8.51 -24.58
N THR A 492 -7.46 -7.42 -24.96
CA THR A 492 -7.57 -6.95 -26.36
C THR A 492 -6.29 -6.28 -26.84
N PHE A 493 -5.69 -5.42 -26.01
CA PHE A 493 -4.58 -4.56 -26.41
C PHE A 493 -3.23 -5.02 -25.85
N GLY A 494 -3.19 -5.51 -24.61
CA GLY A 494 -1.98 -5.97 -23.93
C GLY A 494 -1.82 -7.50 -23.94
N SER A 495 -1.50 -8.06 -22.77
CA SER A 495 -1.29 -9.50 -22.56
C SER A 495 -2.24 -10.14 -21.53
N GLY A 496 -3.37 -9.50 -21.23
CA GLY A 496 -4.26 -9.88 -20.12
C GLY A 496 -3.67 -9.64 -18.73
N GLU A 497 -2.58 -8.87 -18.62
CA GLU A 497 -1.95 -8.48 -17.35
C GLU A 497 -2.43 -7.09 -16.91
N VAL A 498 -2.71 -6.91 -15.62
CA VAL A 498 -3.06 -5.62 -15.00
C VAL A 498 -2.20 -5.46 -13.76
N ARG A 499 -1.61 -4.28 -13.54
CA ARG A 499 -0.79 -4.00 -12.35
C ARG A 499 -1.36 -2.85 -11.54
N LEU A 500 -1.15 -2.91 -10.24
CA LEU A 500 -1.54 -1.90 -9.26
C LEU A 500 -0.30 -1.13 -8.77
N THR A 501 -0.47 0.13 -8.39
CA THR A 501 0.61 0.94 -7.80
C THR A 501 0.33 1.29 -6.34
N VAL A 502 1.37 1.69 -5.59
CA VAL A 502 1.21 2.25 -4.24
C VAL A 502 0.50 3.60 -4.24
N ASP A 503 0.57 4.32 -5.35
CA ASP A 503 -0.16 5.59 -5.57
C ASP A 503 -1.60 5.36 -6.05
N GLN A 504 -2.09 4.12 -5.92
CA GLN A 504 -3.47 3.68 -6.13
C GLN A 504 -3.97 3.69 -7.59
N ASN A 505 -3.03 3.79 -8.55
CA ASN A 505 -3.28 3.77 -9.98
C ASN A 505 -3.12 2.36 -10.59
N VAL A 506 -3.45 2.23 -11.87
CA VAL A 506 -3.40 0.96 -12.64
C VAL A 506 -2.39 1.08 -13.78
N ILE A 507 -1.76 -0.01 -14.19
CA ILE A 507 -0.94 -0.11 -15.40
C ILE A 507 -1.46 -1.27 -16.26
N ILE A 508 -1.61 -1.03 -17.56
CA ILE A 508 -1.76 -2.10 -18.56
C ILE A 508 -0.46 -2.18 -19.35
N PRO A 509 0.35 -3.24 -19.16
CA PRO A 509 1.61 -3.44 -19.86
C PRO A 509 1.44 -4.24 -21.16
N ASN A 510 2.54 -4.34 -21.91
CA ASN A 510 2.71 -5.24 -23.05
C ASN A 510 1.78 -4.90 -24.24
N ILE A 511 1.41 -3.62 -24.39
CA ILE A 511 0.61 -3.11 -25.49
C ILE A 511 1.52 -2.86 -26.70
N PRO A 512 1.31 -3.49 -27.87
CA PRO A 512 2.04 -3.16 -29.09
C PRO A 512 1.83 -1.70 -29.51
N LYS A 513 2.88 -1.02 -29.96
CA LYS A 513 2.84 0.41 -30.36
C LYS A 513 1.73 0.71 -31.37
N GLU A 514 1.52 -0.16 -32.34
CA GLU A 514 0.50 -0.04 -33.38
C GLU A 514 -0.95 -0.16 -32.86
N LYS A 515 -1.14 -0.66 -31.64
CA LYS A 515 -2.45 -0.77 -30.99
C LYS A 515 -2.78 0.42 -30.07
N MET A 516 -1.80 1.27 -29.75
CA MET A 516 -1.95 2.29 -28.71
C MET A 516 -3.06 3.31 -29.02
N ASP A 517 -3.17 3.80 -30.26
CA ASP A 517 -4.21 4.75 -30.65
C ASP A 517 -5.62 4.18 -30.46
N ALA A 518 -5.82 2.88 -30.74
CA ALA A 518 -7.10 2.22 -30.51
C ALA A 518 -7.39 2.04 -29.01
N PHE A 519 -6.39 1.62 -28.24
CA PHE A 519 -6.46 1.49 -26.78
C PHE A 519 -6.87 2.81 -26.09
N LEU A 520 -6.32 3.95 -26.53
CA LEU A 520 -6.65 5.28 -25.98
C LEU A 520 -8.10 5.72 -26.24
N ASN A 521 -8.80 5.07 -27.19
CA ASN A 521 -10.20 5.33 -27.49
C ASN A 521 -11.18 4.45 -26.68
N GLU A 522 -10.68 3.50 -25.88
CA GLU A 522 -11.54 2.66 -25.05
C GLU A 522 -12.24 3.47 -23.94
N PRO A 523 -13.56 3.27 -23.70
CA PRO A 523 -14.29 4.04 -22.68
C PRO A 523 -13.70 3.96 -21.28
N ILE A 524 -13.12 2.80 -20.92
CA ILE A 524 -12.46 2.61 -19.61
C ILE A 524 -11.14 3.38 -19.51
N VAL A 525 -10.40 3.53 -20.62
CA VAL A 525 -9.17 4.33 -20.70
C VAL A 525 -9.50 5.83 -20.71
N GLN A 526 -10.67 6.22 -21.23
CA GLN A 526 -11.18 7.58 -21.09
C GLN A 526 -11.66 7.88 -19.65
N LYS A 527 -12.30 6.92 -18.96
CA LYS A 527 -12.64 7.03 -17.52
C LYS A 527 -11.38 7.16 -16.67
N PHE A 528 -10.36 6.35 -16.93
CA PHE A 528 -9.09 6.31 -16.22
C PHE A 528 -7.95 6.80 -17.10
N THR A 529 -8.01 8.08 -17.47
CA THR A 529 -7.07 8.70 -18.41
C THR A 529 -5.60 8.50 -18.01
N PRO A 530 -4.70 8.18 -18.97
CA PRO A 530 -3.26 8.23 -18.75
C PRO A 530 -2.71 9.67 -18.65
N PHE A 531 -3.54 10.68 -18.93
CA PHE A 531 -3.18 12.11 -18.92
C PHE A 531 -4.12 12.93 -18.01
N PRO A 532 -4.12 12.70 -16.68
CA PRO A 532 -4.88 13.51 -15.73
C PRO A 532 -4.28 14.90 -15.54
N GLY A 533 -4.97 15.77 -14.79
CA GLY A 533 -4.40 16.99 -14.25
C GLY A 533 -3.28 16.72 -13.23
N VAL A 534 -2.43 17.72 -12.99
CA VAL A 534 -1.20 17.60 -12.18
C VAL A 534 -1.50 17.22 -10.73
N LEU A 535 -2.62 17.72 -10.19
CA LEU A 535 -3.03 17.45 -8.81
C LEU A 535 -3.78 16.12 -8.69
N VAL A 536 -4.57 15.76 -9.70
CA VAL A 536 -5.24 14.44 -9.77
C VAL A 536 -4.22 13.32 -9.97
N ALA A 537 -3.15 13.54 -10.75
CA ALA A 537 -2.06 12.59 -10.97
C ALA A 537 -1.41 12.10 -9.66
N GLY A 538 -1.11 13.04 -8.76
CA GLY A 538 -0.47 12.79 -7.47
C GLY A 538 -1.44 12.50 -6.32
N LEU A 539 -2.71 12.20 -6.58
CA LEU A 539 -3.75 12.13 -5.55
C LEU A 539 -3.85 10.75 -4.88
N VAL A 540 -3.35 10.64 -3.65
CA VAL A 540 -3.48 9.45 -2.82
C VAL A 540 -4.48 9.71 -1.69
N SER A 541 -5.45 8.82 -1.50
CA SER A 541 -6.48 8.95 -0.46
C SER A 541 -6.84 7.61 0.18
N CYS A 542 -6.79 7.59 1.52
CA CYS A 542 -7.26 6.43 2.28
C CYS A 542 -8.79 6.25 2.15
N THR A 543 -9.30 5.13 2.66
CA THR A 543 -10.73 4.76 2.65
C THR A 543 -11.71 5.83 3.20
N GLY A 544 -11.30 6.64 4.18
CA GLY A 544 -12.16 7.68 4.78
C GLY A 544 -13.41 7.18 5.52
N ALA A 545 -14.25 8.12 5.97
CA ALA A 545 -15.45 7.84 6.78
C ALA A 545 -16.53 7.00 6.05
N ARG A 546 -16.54 6.93 4.70
CA ARG A 546 -17.46 6.07 3.94
C ARG A 546 -17.43 4.61 4.42
N TRP A 547 -16.24 4.06 4.72
CA TRP A 547 -16.08 2.66 5.16
C TRP A 547 -15.16 2.43 6.37
N CYS A 548 -14.39 3.42 6.82
CA CYS A 548 -13.43 3.24 7.90
C CYS A 548 -14.01 3.72 9.25
N PRO A 549 -14.25 2.83 10.24
CA PRO A 549 -14.85 3.23 11.51
C PRO A 549 -13.95 4.10 12.40
N GLN A 550 -12.68 4.25 12.03
CA GLN A 550 -11.68 5.10 12.69
C GLN A 550 -11.46 6.45 12.01
N ALA A 551 -12.02 6.67 10.80
CA ALA A 551 -11.91 7.96 10.13
C ALA A 551 -12.77 9.02 10.84
N GLN A 552 -12.28 10.25 10.81
CA GLN A 552 -12.90 11.44 11.39
C GLN A 552 -13.53 12.36 10.33
N ILE A 553 -13.19 12.14 9.05
CA ILE A 553 -13.70 12.88 7.88
C ILE A 553 -13.94 11.94 6.70
N HIS A 554 -14.77 12.37 5.75
CA HIS A 554 -14.75 11.82 4.40
C HIS A 554 -13.44 12.22 3.68
N THR A 555 -12.86 11.33 2.87
CA THR A 555 -11.56 11.59 2.21
C THR A 555 -11.57 11.43 0.71
N LYS A 556 -12.10 10.34 0.14
CA LYS A 556 -12.01 10.11 -1.31
C LYS A 556 -12.70 11.23 -2.12
N SER A 557 -13.96 11.54 -1.78
CA SER A 557 -14.71 12.65 -2.41
C SER A 557 -13.99 13.99 -2.23
N ASN A 558 -13.66 14.34 -0.99
CA ASN A 558 -13.10 15.66 -0.64
C ASN A 558 -11.71 15.88 -1.25
N ALA A 559 -10.90 14.83 -1.35
CA ALA A 559 -9.59 14.86 -1.99
C ALA A 559 -9.71 15.06 -3.50
N LEU A 560 -10.65 14.36 -4.15
CA LEU A 560 -10.87 14.45 -5.59
C LEU A 560 -11.48 15.81 -5.99
N GLU A 561 -12.51 16.27 -5.28
CA GLU A 561 -13.14 17.57 -5.52
C GLU A 561 -12.13 18.73 -5.44
N LEU A 562 -11.28 18.73 -4.39
CA LEU A 562 -10.26 19.75 -4.23
C LEU A 562 -9.20 19.70 -5.36
N ALA A 563 -8.74 18.49 -5.72
CA ALA A 563 -7.76 18.32 -6.79
C ALA A 563 -8.30 18.81 -8.13
N GLN A 564 -9.53 18.43 -8.49
CA GLN A 564 -10.20 18.85 -9.73
C GLN A 564 -10.41 20.37 -9.77
N ARG A 565 -10.99 20.97 -8.71
CA ARG A 565 -11.22 22.42 -8.65
C ARG A 565 -9.93 23.24 -8.76
N LEU A 566 -8.82 22.73 -8.22
CA LEU A 566 -7.52 23.41 -8.32
C LEU A 566 -6.83 23.16 -9.67
N ASP A 567 -6.90 21.95 -10.24
CA ASP A 567 -6.43 21.68 -11.61
C ASP A 567 -7.21 22.50 -12.64
N GLU A 568 -8.50 22.80 -12.41
CA GLU A 568 -9.31 23.71 -13.23
C GLU A 568 -8.87 25.17 -13.11
N GLN A 569 -8.56 25.65 -11.90
CA GLN A 569 -8.18 27.05 -11.62
C GLN A 569 -6.72 27.41 -11.91
N LEU A 570 -5.81 26.43 -11.89
CA LEU A 570 -4.36 26.65 -11.96
C LEU A 570 -3.74 26.07 -13.24
N SER A 571 -2.69 26.74 -13.72
CA SER A 571 -1.72 26.20 -14.67
C SER A 571 -0.38 25.98 -13.96
N PHE A 572 0.28 24.87 -14.25
CA PHE A 572 1.58 24.51 -13.68
C PHE A 572 2.71 24.69 -14.71
N PRO A 573 3.97 24.80 -14.26
CA PRO A 573 5.15 24.67 -15.12
C PRO A 573 5.11 23.36 -15.92
N LYS A 574 5.62 23.37 -17.16
CA LYS A 574 5.50 22.23 -18.12
C LYS A 574 6.23 20.96 -17.67
N ASP A 575 7.23 21.13 -16.82
CA ASP A 575 8.04 20.14 -16.16
C ASP A 575 7.34 19.54 -14.92
N THR A 576 6.47 20.28 -14.24
CA THR A 576 5.65 19.75 -13.14
C THR A 576 4.64 18.73 -13.65
N LYS A 577 4.88 17.44 -13.39
CA LYS A 577 4.01 16.34 -13.85
C LYS A 577 2.98 15.91 -12.82
N GLU A 578 3.37 15.87 -11.55
CA GLU A 578 2.53 15.54 -10.42
C GLU A 578 2.91 16.42 -9.21
N VAL A 579 1.93 16.79 -8.39
CA VAL A 579 2.17 17.28 -7.02
C VAL A 579 1.41 16.36 -6.07
N ARG A 580 2.12 15.68 -5.19
CA ARG A 580 1.59 14.50 -4.48
C ARG A 580 0.76 14.95 -3.27
N MET A 581 -0.56 14.88 -3.41
CA MET A 581 -1.53 15.27 -2.37
C MET A 581 -2.05 14.04 -1.63
N HIS A 582 -1.61 13.84 -0.38
CA HIS A 582 -1.83 12.60 0.36
C HIS A 582 -2.83 12.75 1.52
N TRP A 583 -4.00 12.11 1.40
CA TRP A 583 -5.15 12.23 2.29
C TRP A 583 -5.35 11.04 3.24
N SER A 584 -5.35 11.34 4.54
CA SER A 584 -5.57 10.39 5.63
C SER A 584 -6.69 10.85 6.54
N GLY A 585 -7.82 10.14 6.58
CA GLY A 585 -9.01 10.55 7.33
C GLY A 585 -8.89 10.47 8.86
N CYS A 586 -7.74 10.05 9.39
CA CYS A 586 -7.43 10.04 10.82
C CYS A 586 -5.91 9.93 11.05
N PRO A 587 -5.42 10.15 12.29
CA PRO A 587 -3.99 10.05 12.64
C PRO A 587 -3.31 8.70 12.39
N ASN A 588 -4.03 7.63 12.00
CA ASN A 588 -3.40 6.36 11.58
C ASN A 588 -2.62 6.46 10.25
N VAL A 589 -2.83 7.54 9.49
CA VAL A 589 -2.08 7.91 8.27
C VAL A 589 -1.94 6.80 7.21
N CYS A 590 -3.04 6.08 6.96
CA CYS A 590 -3.11 5.04 5.93
C CYS A 590 -2.92 5.56 4.50
N GLY A 591 -3.17 6.85 4.24
CA GLY A 591 -2.89 7.53 2.97
C GLY A 591 -1.48 8.14 2.90
N GLN A 592 -0.61 7.84 3.87
CA GLN A 592 0.80 8.29 3.91
C GLN A 592 0.97 9.81 3.82
N SER A 593 0.13 10.58 4.52
CA SER A 593 0.13 12.06 4.48
C SER A 593 1.46 12.72 4.87
N GLN A 594 2.38 11.99 5.48
CA GLN A 594 3.73 12.44 5.78
C GLN A 594 4.72 12.40 4.60
N VAL A 595 4.47 11.61 3.55
CA VAL A 595 5.43 11.49 2.43
C VAL A 595 4.99 12.31 1.21
N GLY A 596 3.74 12.76 1.16
CA GLY A 596 3.22 13.65 0.13
C GLY A 596 3.83 15.05 0.19
N ASP A 597 3.89 15.71 -0.96
CA ASP A 597 4.29 17.11 -1.11
C ASP A 597 3.39 18.01 -0.25
N ILE A 598 2.08 17.76 -0.30
CA ILE A 598 1.06 18.35 0.57
C ILE A 598 0.26 17.22 1.24
N GLY A 599 0.23 17.21 2.57
CA GLY A 599 -0.37 16.17 3.38
C GLY A 599 -1.62 16.62 4.14
N PHE A 600 -2.63 15.75 4.21
CA PHE A 600 -3.93 16.08 4.81
C PHE A 600 -4.30 15.03 5.87
N ILE A 601 -4.18 15.37 7.16
CA ILE A 601 -4.60 14.49 8.26
C ILE A 601 -5.93 14.98 8.84
N GLY A 602 -7.01 14.26 8.51
CA GLY A 602 -8.37 14.54 8.94
C GLY A 602 -8.53 14.66 10.45
N THR A 603 -9.35 15.61 10.86
CA THR A 603 -9.66 15.94 12.25
C THR A 603 -11.07 16.54 12.35
N SER A 604 -11.69 16.46 13.52
CA SER A 604 -12.95 17.15 13.81
C SER A 604 -12.79 18.05 15.03
N PHE A 605 -13.43 19.21 15.01
CA PHE A 605 -13.32 20.23 16.06
C PHE A 605 -14.57 21.11 16.13
N LYS A 606 -14.77 21.78 17.27
CA LYS A 606 -15.96 22.61 17.50
C LYS A 606 -15.69 24.08 17.20
N VAL A 607 -16.53 24.68 16.36
CA VAL A 607 -16.55 26.12 16.05
C VAL A 607 -17.78 26.75 16.71
N LYS A 608 -17.68 28.01 17.15
CA LYS A 608 -18.84 28.76 17.69
C LYS A 608 -19.57 29.43 16.53
N LYS A 609 -20.83 29.05 16.28
CA LYS A 609 -21.73 29.67 15.31
C LYS A 609 -23.07 29.93 15.99
N ASP A 610 -23.56 31.17 15.96
CA ASP A 610 -24.83 31.60 16.54
C ASP A 610 -25.03 31.10 17.99
N GLU A 611 -24.02 31.39 18.82
CA GLU A 611 -23.86 30.96 20.22
C GLU A 611 -23.73 29.45 20.49
N LYS A 612 -24.03 28.59 19.51
CA LYS A 612 -23.90 27.13 19.60
C LYS A 612 -22.50 26.67 19.19
N ARG A 613 -22.09 25.50 19.69
CA ARG A 613 -20.88 24.80 19.23
C ARG A 613 -21.28 23.75 18.21
N VAL A 614 -20.83 23.92 16.97
CA VAL A 614 -21.06 22.99 15.86
C VAL A 614 -19.77 22.21 15.62
N ASP A 615 -19.84 20.90 15.43
CA ASP A 615 -18.71 20.09 15.00
C ASP A 615 -18.45 20.31 13.50
N VAL A 616 -17.20 20.54 13.14
CA VAL A 616 -16.72 20.85 11.79
C VAL A 616 -15.65 19.83 11.42
N GLU A 617 -15.78 19.26 10.21
CA GLU A 617 -14.73 18.44 9.59
C GLU A 617 -13.63 19.34 9.02
N GLY A 618 -12.39 18.90 9.16
CA GLY A 618 -11.24 19.61 8.63
C GLY A 618 -9.97 18.76 8.66
N VAL A 619 -8.84 19.40 8.42
CA VAL A 619 -7.53 18.74 8.31
C VAL A 619 -6.49 19.47 9.16
N ASN A 620 -5.47 18.72 9.58
CA ASN A 620 -4.16 19.28 9.81
C ASN A 620 -3.41 19.19 8.47
N LEU A 621 -2.88 20.32 8.02
CA LEU A 621 -2.18 20.47 6.74
C LEU A 621 -0.68 20.30 6.97
N LEU A 622 -0.04 19.48 6.14
CA LEU A 622 1.38 19.16 6.19
C LEU A 622 2.05 19.55 4.88
N GLU A 623 3.33 19.90 4.94
CA GLU A 623 4.14 20.21 3.75
C GLU A 623 5.57 19.66 3.85
N GLY A 624 6.20 19.44 2.70
CA GLY A 624 7.63 19.12 2.60
C GLY A 624 7.98 17.64 2.68
N GLY A 625 6.99 16.75 2.53
CA GLY A 625 7.22 15.31 2.46
C GLY A 625 7.90 14.93 1.14
N ARG A 626 8.95 14.13 1.21
CA ARG A 626 9.70 13.65 0.03
C ARG A 626 9.85 12.13 0.04
N ILE A 627 9.95 11.57 -1.15
CA ILE A 627 10.23 10.15 -1.43
C ILE A 627 11.54 10.04 -2.25
N CYS A 628 11.74 8.93 -2.96
CA CYS A 628 12.98 8.63 -3.68
C CYS A 628 14.20 8.56 -2.74
N GLN A 629 15.41 8.83 -3.26
CA GLN A 629 16.68 8.62 -2.56
C GLN A 629 17.00 9.64 -1.45
N ALA A 630 16.19 10.70 -1.32
CA ALA A 630 16.33 11.73 -0.29
C ALA A 630 14.99 12.02 0.43
N PRO A 631 14.41 11.00 1.10
CA PRO A 631 13.10 11.11 1.73
C PRO A 631 13.10 12.15 2.86
N ALA A 632 11.90 12.65 3.19
CA ALA A 632 11.70 13.59 4.28
C ALA A 632 10.27 13.50 4.82
N GLU A 633 10.08 13.67 6.12
CA GLU A 633 8.76 13.73 6.75
C GLU A 633 8.14 15.14 6.63
N ALA A 634 6.96 15.22 6.03
CA ALA A 634 6.17 16.45 5.95
C ALA A 634 5.84 16.98 7.35
N GLN A 635 6.00 18.28 7.55
CA GLN A 635 5.75 18.95 8.84
C GLN A 635 4.37 19.59 8.85
N VAL A 636 3.69 19.56 10.00
CA VAL A 636 2.37 20.19 10.16
C VAL A 636 2.52 21.72 10.13
N VAL A 637 2.06 22.35 9.04
CA VAL A 637 2.10 23.81 8.83
C VAL A 637 0.85 24.50 9.36
N ASP A 638 -0.31 23.84 9.34
CA ASP A 638 -1.56 24.36 9.88
C ASP A 638 -2.41 23.26 10.52
N LYS A 639 -3.28 23.61 11.46
CA LYS A 639 -4.06 22.66 12.27
C LYS A 639 -5.52 23.07 12.33
N LYS A 640 -6.42 22.11 12.10
CA LYS A 640 -7.87 22.32 12.12
C LYS A 640 -8.33 23.34 11.08
N VAL A 641 -7.76 23.24 9.88
CA VAL A 641 -8.27 23.96 8.70
C VAL A 641 -9.62 23.33 8.32
N PRO A 642 -10.74 24.08 8.31
CA PRO A 642 -12.03 23.56 7.85
C PRO A 642 -11.97 23.09 6.39
N LEU A 643 -12.76 22.06 6.05
CA LEU A 643 -12.97 21.70 4.64
C LEU A 643 -13.72 22.82 3.88
N GLY A 644 -13.61 22.81 2.55
CA GLY A 644 -14.18 23.82 1.66
C GLY A 644 -13.22 24.99 1.39
N ASP A 645 -13.77 26.17 1.16
CA ASP A 645 -13.03 27.32 0.60
C ASP A 645 -11.77 27.73 1.39
N GLU A 646 -11.77 27.61 2.72
CA GLU A 646 -10.57 27.95 3.52
C GLU A 646 -9.39 27.00 3.22
N LEU A 647 -9.67 25.70 3.08
CA LEU A 647 -8.64 24.73 2.68
C LEU A 647 -8.19 24.97 1.25
N GLU A 648 -9.13 25.27 0.34
CA GLU A 648 -8.81 25.54 -1.06
C GLU A 648 -7.87 26.74 -1.20
N GLN A 649 -8.17 27.87 -0.56
CA GLN A 649 -7.31 29.05 -0.64
C GLN A 649 -5.92 28.80 -0.03
N LYS A 650 -5.81 28.01 1.05
CA LYS A 650 -4.52 27.64 1.65
C LYS A 650 -3.69 26.74 0.73
N VAL A 651 -4.30 25.71 0.14
CA VAL A 651 -3.59 24.80 -0.78
C VAL A 651 -3.22 25.55 -2.07
N LYS A 652 -4.11 26.38 -2.61
CA LYS A 652 -3.84 27.25 -3.75
C LYS A 652 -2.63 28.15 -3.52
N ALA A 653 -2.56 28.81 -2.35
CA ALA A 653 -1.41 29.64 -1.98
C ALA A 653 -0.09 28.84 -1.94
N ILE A 654 -0.09 27.62 -1.36
CA ILE A 654 1.07 26.72 -1.34
C ILE A 654 1.51 26.35 -2.77
N LEU A 655 0.57 25.99 -3.64
CA LEU A 655 0.85 25.61 -5.03
C LEU A 655 1.46 26.77 -5.82
N MET A 656 0.97 27.99 -5.64
CA MET A 656 1.51 29.18 -6.28
C MET A 656 2.89 29.57 -5.73
N GLU A 657 3.09 29.50 -4.40
CA GLU A 657 4.35 29.89 -3.75
C GLU A 657 5.49 28.90 -4.05
N LYS A 658 5.22 27.59 -4.00
CA LYS A 658 6.27 26.55 -3.95
C LYS A 658 6.35 25.66 -5.19
N TYR A 659 5.26 25.54 -5.95
CA TYR A 659 5.16 24.67 -7.13
C TYR A 659 4.98 25.47 -8.43
N GLY A 660 5.18 26.80 -8.37
CA GLY A 660 5.17 27.68 -9.54
C GLY A 660 3.82 27.80 -10.25
N ALA A 661 2.73 27.40 -9.58
CA ALA A 661 1.40 27.47 -10.17
C ALA A 661 0.96 28.93 -10.39
N VAL A 662 0.20 29.16 -11.47
CA VAL A 662 -0.40 30.46 -11.79
C VAL A 662 -1.90 30.30 -12.03
N GLU A 663 -2.68 31.33 -11.70
CA GLU A 663 -4.11 31.35 -12.04
C GLU A 663 -4.31 31.38 -13.57
N LYS A 664 -5.39 30.74 -14.04
CA LYS A 664 -5.81 30.68 -15.44
C LYS A 664 -6.64 31.88 -15.89
#